data_AF-A0A6N7V518-F1
#
_entry.id   AF-A0A6N7V518-F1
#
_cell.length_a   1.000
_cell.length_b   1.000
_cell.length_c   1.000
_cell.angle_alpha   90.00
_cell.angle_beta   90.00
_cell.angle_gamma   90.00
#
_symmetry.space_group_name_H-M   'P 1'
#
loop_
_entity.id
_entity.type
_entity.pdbx_description
1 polymer ?
#
loop_
_entity_poly.entity_id
_entity_poly.type
_entity_poly.pdbx_seq_one_letter_code
_entity_poly.pdbx_strand_id
1 'polypeptide(L)'
;MEKLGKKLLWALLFAWLLGWSSQGALQVQAEDATIYLDAAAGDDTRDGLTPETAVKTFAKAVSLMPENGTIQVKSFDKAAGIVFNKPGTLVIAEDLAMQGSGVGITLKKGTHLKVADGKTLTMSGYGKAVVVEKDAQINDGTYKFTFPTNGFAFVISGGQIKGSAPGKVNMDITNGYFQSNSADSVFENLTLNQRYEGDKWQLYEWNGFRAVNSTLKLYHLPVYFKGPVTLDGSTLSIDGAGVSYQTGLNLDNAWTVGQYHITNHSLLEVKNFSSHWRGKGITLGYGIKMLVDNDSTVRVTNNRNGGLNVNEGQVTFDGATLEGANHSGSHFGVQNKAGNKITFLGNSRVETPAQASVDNGLSDSKRDYVVLGGSHLVKYDDKYQSGKAIPVNGEEHGNERLSLFTLSDSSVSQLNVLDQNGAAYTYLVANPSSDQKKHVWVPAAKVTFQVNEVSAVFPDGSAADKEVLGMRGMKLSDAKEANGAEVVIPGEPTAASGKTFAGWFYKDGEEEKQYDPQAVLTKDLVVYAKWTGEAVNKLVAYEINNGSGAKPTIIAGEVKEDTIQIVSLAEVQKVNPAFETVGKNFTYWSTDKEGKEKVEAGDFVPLNGKDAVTIYANWEPKKYTVRFSANGGKFSADSPFKAEATKDKFTIETDATGGEVAVAKEKAEHGTTLRKFTSAIQVNGINEPNKTMAGRDYHSIYYVDGWFGDSYYWYSDPDQNKTASASASITEDMTYYIKWKPDAGVEEIREEVGIQGDIWGRSGETSSQKEFHVAGETISFTGAVKTAEIKEKMKGIEALYPTDKTIDLSELRSSFTATLTVPEGVRMPETAKAKAAGMNGAFEVTGTKIQDRTIVVDFALKAEKIKTYADLKQAISGTDEYLTVTVDGFELAPEIVDRKMLTVTGTVTGTFHSIAAVTLEDSTKSVKIFDFGFEATQEPSGKDEVAQDDATIQFTVEGRVPQEETLLGDILIGDDTEHDKLHEVKKDEEVDYTGRLNITDIQDKINLLAAAYGGDLEAIRVEGLDSSFTAVFTLPDTLDLQKDSKVTFTENDLFEVKPENIIREDHAVTVKMTLKKQYSKFVDLQKDVNSISEYLNLTISKVKVRETVKAEEKLTVTGQVDGSFRSVAVSAGGKREFYYYHWTAKQDPAGRDVDQAEGDMDTIQYTVVVKKEDTSIDPSGPNTPEKPQNPKKPASSDKTKEAGKRGKKAPKTADARDGRGYMAVMLLAGGILVMNRERRRRRSEQSR
;
A
#
# COMPACT_ATOMS: atom_id res chain seq x y z
N MET A 1 29.50 -50.81 -2.57
CA MET A 1 29.86 -50.84 -4.01
C MET A 1 30.44 -49.47 -4.34
N GLU A 2 31.74 -49.23 -4.33
CA GLU A 2 32.85 -49.91 -5.04
C GLU A 2 32.83 -49.75 -6.57
N LYS A 3 33.30 -48.59 -7.05
CA LYS A 3 34.48 -48.45 -7.94
C LYS A 3 34.62 -47.01 -8.44
N LEU A 4 35.55 -46.26 -7.85
CA LEU A 4 36.47 -45.36 -8.58
C LEU A 4 37.60 -44.76 -7.70
N GLY A 5 37.51 -44.86 -6.38
CA GLY A 5 38.57 -44.41 -5.45
C GLY A 5 39.80 -45.33 -5.39
N LYS A 6 40.59 -45.41 -6.47
CA LYS A 6 41.91 -46.10 -6.52
C LYS A 6 42.71 -45.82 -7.81
N LYS A 7 43.14 -44.58 -8.07
CA LYS A 7 44.09 -44.29 -9.17
C LYS A 7 45.01 -43.05 -9.07
N LEU A 8 45.08 -42.38 -7.92
CA LEU A 8 45.90 -41.15 -7.75
C LEU A 8 46.95 -41.19 -6.62
N LEU A 9 47.24 -42.37 -6.05
CA LEU A 9 48.10 -42.52 -4.87
C LEU A 9 49.33 -43.41 -5.09
N TRP A 10 49.82 -43.51 -6.33
CA TRP A 10 50.95 -44.40 -6.71
C TRP A 10 52.01 -43.75 -7.62
N ALA A 11 51.92 -42.44 -7.88
CA ALA A 11 52.86 -41.71 -8.73
C ALA A 11 53.95 -40.91 -7.95
N LEU A 12 53.87 -40.86 -6.62
CA LEU A 12 54.67 -39.98 -5.76
C LEU A 12 55.88 -40.66 -5.06
N LEU A 13 56.27 -41.87 -5.48
CA LEU A 13 57.14 -42.74 -4.68
C LEU A 13 58.27 -43.45 -5.46
N PHE A 14 58.66 -42.94 -6.64
CA PHE A 14 59.70 -43.57 -7.47
C PHE A 14 60.70 -42.62 -8.15
N ALA A 15 60.88 -41.40 -7.60
CA ALA A 15 61.78 -40.37 -8.15
C ALA A 15 62.90 -39.94 -7.18
N TRP A 16 63.38 -40.84 -6.30
CA TRP A 16 64.45 -40.52 -5.35
C TRP A 16 65.36 -41.72 -5.02
N LEU A 17 66.00 -42.31 -6.03
CA LEU A 17 67.07 -43.32 -5.87
C LEU A 17 67.91 -43.46 -7.16
N LEU A 18 69.14 -42.93 -7.14
CA LEU A 18 70.27 -43.24 -8.04
C LEU A 18 70.09 -42.89 -9.55
N GLY A 19 71.15 -42.69 -10.35
CA GLY A 19 72.57 -42.56 -9.99
C GLY A 19 73.56 -42.78 -11.14
N TRP A 20 74.06 -41.68 -11.72
CA TRP A 20 75.34 -41.52 -12.44
C TRP A 20 75.58 -42.07 -13.88
N SER A 21 76.11 -41.13 -14.68
CA SER A 21 77.29 -41.20 -15.57
C SER A 21 77.26 -41.74 -17.02
N SER A 22 77.48 -40.77 -17.92
CA SER A 22 78.46 -40.72 -19.03
C SER A 22 78.22 -41.39 -20.39
N GLN A 23 78.05 -40.50 -21.38
CA GLN A 23 78.56 -40.53 -22.77
C GLN A 23 77.99 -41.53 -23.79
N GLY A 24 77.47 -40.97 -24.90
CA GLY A 24 77.02 -41.65 -26.10
C GLY A 24 76.06 -40.74 -26.87
N ALA A 25 76.56 -39.99 -27.87
CA ALA A 25 75.78 -38.93 -28.50
C ALA A 25 74.76 -39.46 -29.53
N LEU A 26 73.50 -39.04 -29.37
CA LEU A 26 72.46 -39.10 -30.40
C LEU A 26 71.54 -37.88 -30.19
N GLN A 27 71.34 -37.08 -31.22
CA GLN A 27 70.47 -35.90 -31.13
C GLN A 27 69.00 -36.32 -31.09
N VAL A 28 68.32 -35.95 -30.01
CA VAL A 28 66.86 -35.83 -30.01
C VAL A 28 66.56 -34.34 -29.96
N GLN A 29 65.88 -33.81 -30.99
CA GLN A 29 65.31 -32.46 -30.91
C GLN A 29 64.14 -32.52 -29.93
N ALA A 30 64.24 -31.82 -28.81
CA ALA A 30 63.15 -31.70 -27.85
C ALA A 30 62.07 -30.77 -28.43
N GLU A 31 60.85 -31.28 -28.60
CA GLU A 31 59.73 -30.53 -29.19
C GLU A 31 59.25 -29.38 -28.28
N ASP A 32 59.58 -29.41 -26.98
CA ASP A 32 59.19 -28.41 -25.97
C ASP A 32 60.28 -27.37 -25.62
N ALA A 33 61.35 -27.22 -26.42
CA ALA A 33 62.46 -26.34 -26.02
C ALA A 33 62.03 -24.87 -25.89
N THR A 34 62.47 -24.23 -24.80
CA THR A 34 62.20 -22.83 -24.45
C THR A 34 63.39 -21.94 -24.80
N ILE A 35 63.13 -20.81 -25.44
CA ILE A 35 64.12 -19.79 -25.80
C ILE A 35 63.81 -18.48 -25.06
N TYR A 36 64.82 -17.88 -24.43
CA TYR A 36 64.70 -16.61 -23.72
C TYR A 36 65.12 -15.43 -24.61
N LEU A 37 64.31 -14.37 -24.61
CA LEU A 37 64.50 -13.14 -25.38
C LEU A 37 64.52 -11.92 -24.47
N ASP A 38 65.66 -11.24 -24.43
CA ASP A 38 65.82 -9.96 -23.73
C ASP A 38 66.71 -9.01 -24.55
N ALA A 39 66.10 -8.13 -25.33
CA ALA A 39 66.81 -7.15 -26.16
C ALA A 39 67.72 -6.18 -25.36
N ALA A 40 67.51 -6.03 -24.05
CA ALA A 40 68.32 -5.17 -23.19
C ALA A 40 69.65 -5.81 -22.75
N ALA A 41 69.68 -7.12 -22.47
CA ALA A 41 70.83 -7.83 -21.88
C ALA A 41 71.32 -9.08 -22.66
N GLY A 42 70.53 -9.53 -23.63
CA GLY A 42 70.80 -10.70 -24.46
C GLY A 42 71.76 -10.42 -25.62
N ASP A 43 72.16 -11.51 -26.29
CA ASP A 43 73.16 -11.51 -27.34
C ASP A 43 72.89 -12.64 -28.35
N ASP A 44 72.80 -12.31 -29.64
CA ASP A 44 72.44 -13.25 -30.71
C ASP A 44 73.54 -14.28 -31.03
N THR A 45 74.71 -14.21 -30.38
CA THR A 45 75.72 -15.26 -30.40
C THR A 45 75.43 -16.42 -29.43
N ARG A 46 74.52 -16.22 -28.45
CA ARG A 46 74.17 -17.23 -27.43
C ARG A 46 73.12 -18.23 -27.93
N ASP A 47 72.90 -19.28 -27.13
CA ASP A 47 71.96 -20.37 -27.42
C ASP A 47 70.50 -20.08 -27.01
N GLY A 48 70.25 -19.04 -26.21
CA GLY A 48 68.91 -18.69 -25.74
C GLY A 48 68.28 -19.68 -24.75
N LEU A 49 68.98 -20.73 -24.30
CA LEU A 49 68.38 -21.83 -23.52
C LEU A 49 68.13 -21.51 -22.04
N THR A 50 68.66 -20.39 -21.53
CA THR A 50 68.47 -19.91 -20.14
C THR A 50 68.24 -18.39 -20.13
N PRO A 51 67.69 -17.81 -19.04
CA PRO A 51 67.58 -16.36 -18.89
C PRO A 51 68.93 -15.62 -19.03
N GLU A 52 70.02 -16.24 -18.59
CA GLU A 52 71.38 -15.70 -18.66
C GLU A 52 71.97 -15.81 -20.09
N THR A 53 71.60 -16.87 -20.83
CA THR A 53 71.99 -17.07 -22.22
C THR A 53 70.98 -16.50 -23.24
N ALA A 54 70.04 -15.68 -22.80
CA ALA A 54 69.02 -15.06 -23.64
C ALA A 54 69.59 -14.38 -24.89
N VAL A 55 68.86 -14.52 -26.00
CA VAL A 55 69.20 -13.84 -27.27
C VAL A 55 68.62 -12.44 -27.31
N LYS A 56 69.10 -11.62 -28.25
CA LYS A 56 68.80 -10.18 -28.32
C LYS A 56 67.63 -9.87 -29.24
N THR A 57 67.55 -10.52 -30.40
CA THR A 57 66.51 -10.23 -31.41
C THR A 57 65.43 -11.30 -31.48
N PHE A 58 64.19 -10.86 -31.70
CA PHE A 58 63.06 -11.75 -31.95
C PHE A 58 63.29 -12.66 -33.17
N ALA A 59 63.98 -12.15 -34.19
CA ALA A 59 64.37 -12.94 -35.36
C ALA A 59 65.29 -14.11 -34.98
N LYS A 60 66.30 -13.88 -34.12
CA LYS A 60 67.15 -14.94 -33.58
C LYS A 60 66.34 -15.92 -32.72
N ALA A 61 65.46 -15.43 -31.85
CA ALA A 61 64.63 -16.29 -31.00
C ALA A 61 63.76 -17.27 -31.80
N VAL A 62 63.05 -16.79 -32.83
CA VAL A 62 62.23 -17.62 -33.74
C VAL A 62 63.07 -18.61 -34.56
N SER A 63 64.34 -18.27 -34.86
CA SER A 63 65.25 -19.19 -35.56
C SER A 63 65.73 -20.37 -34.69
N LEU A 64 65.82 -20.17 -33.36
CA LEU A 64 66.26 -21.18 -32.41
C LEU A 64 65.13 -22.02 -31.80
N MET A 65 63.93 -21.44 -31.67
CA MET A 65 62.74 -22.15 -31.17
C MET A 65 62.45 -23.37 -32.08
N PRO A 66 62.15 -24.58 -31.56
CA PRO A 66 61.66 -25.69 -32.37
C PRO A 66 60.26 -25.39 -32.93
N GLU A 67 59.67 -26.29 -33.71
CA GLU A 67 58.22 -26.21 -33.95
C GLU A 67 57.48 -26.52 -32.64
N ASN A 68 56.39 -25.80 -32.38
CA ASN A 68 55.57 -25.84 -31.16
C ASN A 68 56.27 -25.37 -29.87
N GLY A 69 57.55 -25.03 -29.90
CA GLY A 69 58.32 -24.53 -28.77
C GLY A 69 57.85 -23.19 -28.20
N THR A 70 58.56 -22.71 -27.16
CA THR A 70 58.19 -21.49 -26.42
C THR A 70 59.27 -20.41 -26.53
N ILE A 71 58.86 -19.15 -26.69
CA ILE A 71 59.74 -17.98 -26.49
C ILE A 71 59.27 -17.23 -25.24
N GLN A 72 60.15 -17.14 -24.24
CA GLN A 72 59.97 -16.33 -23.02
C GLN A 72 60.51 -14.92 -23.29
N VAL A 73 59.62 -13.94 -23.42
CA VAL A 73 59.94 -12.55 -23.72
C VAL A 73 60.02 -11.72 -22.45
N LYS A 74 61.18 -11.11 -22.23
CA LYS A 74 61.39 -10.04 -21.24
C LYS A 74 61.44 -8.67 -21.90
N SER A 75 62.03 -8.54 -23.09
CA SER A 75 61.97 -7.32 -23.91
C SER A 75 62.20 -7.61 -25.40
N PHE A 76 61.51 -6.87 -26.29
CA PHE A 76 61.66 -6.99 -27.75
C PHE A 76 62.71 -6.03 -28.32
N ASP A 77 63.37 -6.40 -29.42
CA ASP A 77 64.36 -5.59 -30.15
C ASP A 77 63.76 -4.39 -30.91
N LYS A 78 62.43 -4.36 -31.04
CA LYS A 78 61.67 -3.34 -31.77
C LYS A 78 60.29 -3.19 -31.16
N ALA A 79 59.78 -1.96 -31.17
CA ALA A 79 58.46 -1.64 -30.61
C ALA A 79 57.27 -2.00 -31.52
N ALA A 80 57.50 -2.31 -32.80
CA ALA A 80 56.43 -2.57 -33.78
C ALA A 80 56.88 -3.57 -34.86
N GLY A 81 55.92 -4.13 -35.60
CA GLY A 81 56.18 -5.05 -36.70
C GLY A 81 56.76 -6.39 -36.25
N ILE A 82 56.32 -6.90 -35.10
CA ILE A 82 56.63 -8.26 -34.61
C ILE A 82 55.66 -9.21 -35.31
N VAL A 83 56.17 -10.18 -36.06
CA VAL A 83 55.36 -11.15 -36.80
C VAL A 83 55.78 -12.55 -36.38
N PHE A 84 54.95 -13.21 -35.57
CA PHE A 84 55.19 -14.56 -35.10
C PHE A 84 54.53 -15.56 -36.05
N ASN A 85 55.35 -16.21 -36.87
CA ASN A 85 54.93 -17.02 -38.03
C ASN A 85 55.39 -18.49 -37.98
N LYS A 86 55.93 -18.95 -36.86
CA LYS A 86 56.34 -20.34 -36.61
C LYS A 86 55.47 -20.92 -35.49
N PRO A 87 54.81 -22.07 -35.67
CA PRO A 87 53.95 -22.66 -34.64
C PRO A 87 54.67 -22.79 -33.30
N GLY A 88 53.99 -22.45 -32.21
CA GLY A 88 54.58 -22.31 -30.87
C GLY A 88 53.96 -21.18 -30.04
N THR A 89 54.51 -20.96 -28.85
CA THR A 89 53.94 -20.02 -27.86
C THR A 89 54.88 -18.87 -27.52
N LEU A 90 54.39 -17.65 -27.67
CA LEU A 90 55.05 -16.41 -27.24
C LEU A 90 54.54 -16.06 -25.84
N VAL A 91 55.39 -16.23 -24.83
CA VAL A 91 55.06 -15.96 -23.43
C VAL A 91 55.70 -14.65 -23.01
N ILE A 92 54.90 -13.67 -22.60
CA ILE A 92 55.39 -12.45 -21.95
C ILE A 92 55.69 -12.78 -20.49
N ALA A 93 56.98 -12.84 -20.13
CA ALA A 93 57.48 -13.39 -18.87
C ALA A 93 57.49 -12.39 -17.70
N GLU A 94 57.51 -11.10 -18.02
CA GLU A 94 57.59 -9.97 -17.08
C GLU A 94 56.55 -8.89 -17.45
N ASP A 95 56.32 -7.90 -16.59
CA ASP A 95 55.47 -6.77 -16.94
C ASP A 95 56.09 -5.97 -18.10
N LEU A 96 55.42 -5.97 -19.25
CA LEU A 96 55.96 -5.44 -20.50
C LEU A 96 55.09 -4.30 -21.02
N ALA A 97 55.65 -3.09 -21.01
CA ALA A 97 55.05 -1.92 -21.67
C ALA A 97 55.62 -1.76 -23.08
N MET A 98 54.74 -1.67 -24.08
CA MET A 98 55.06 -1.43 -25.48
C MET A 98 54.32 -0.19 -25.98
N GLN A 99 55.06 0.78 -26.53
CA GLN A 99 54.50 1.99 -27.13
C GLN A 99 55.02 2.14 -28.56
N GLY A 100 54.13 2.36 -29.52
CA GLY A 100 54.51 2.46 -30.92
C GLY A 100 53.40 2.98 -31.82
N SER A 101 53.49 2.69 -33.12
CA SER A 101 52.50 3.03 -34.14
C SER A 101 52.42 1.90 -35.18
N GLY A 102 51.44 1.96 -36.10
CA GLY A 102 51.23 0.90 -37.09
C GLY A 102 50.71 -0.39 -36.44
N VAL A 103 51.38 -1.52 -36.68
CA VAL A 103 51.02 -2.83 -36.12
C VAL A 103 52.04 -3.25 -35.05
N GLY A 104 51.58 -3.66 -33.87
CA GLY A 104 52.43 -4.17 -32.80
C GLY A 104 52.88 -5.61 -33.04
N ILE A 105 52.02 -6.57 -32.71
CA ILE A 105 52.25 -8.02 -32.85
C ILE A 105 51.26 -8.61 -33.87
N THR A 106 51.72 -9.49 -34.75
CA THR A 106 50.89 -10.31 -35.65
C THR A 106 51.13 -11.79 -35.36
N LEU A 107 50.06 -12.52 -35.06
CA LEU A 107 50.03 -13.96 -34.81
C LEU A 107 49.46 -14.69 -36.03
N LYS A 108 50.23 -15.63 -36.58
CA LYS A 108 49.85 -16.49 -37.70
C LYS A 108 49.32 -17.85 -37.21
N LYS A 109 48.77 -18.64 -38.15
CA LYS A 109 48.35 -20.03 -37.94
C LYS A 109 49.32 -20.83 -37.05
N GLY A 110 48.77 -21.46 -36.01
CA GLY A 110 49.50 -22.30 -35.06
C GLY A 110 50.32 -21.52 -34.02
N THR A 111 50.25 -20.19 -33.99
CA THR A 111 50.97 -19.38 -32.99
C THR A 111 50.06 -18.86 -31.90
N HIS A 112 50.59 -18.87 -30.68
CA HIS A 112 49.89 -18.50 -29.45
C HIS A 112 50.59 -17.32 -28.77
N LEU A 113 49.82 -16.40 -28.18
CA LEU A 113 50.31 -15.34 -27.29
C LEU A 113 49.76 -15.56 -25.88
N LYS A 114 50.65 -15.61 -24.89
CA LYS A 114 50.33 -15.79 -23.46
C LYS A 114 51.06 -14.74 -22.62
N VAL A 115 50.52 -14.36 -21.47
CA VAL A 115 51.24 -13.61 -20.43
C VAL A 115 51.40 -14.49 -19.20
N ALA A 116 52.55 -14.42 -18.53
CA ALA A 116 52.79 -15.16 -17.30
C ALA A 116 51.81 -14.77 -16.18
N ASP A 117 51.51 -15.70 -15.26
CA ASP A 117 50.53 -15.46 -14.20
C ASP A 117 50.98 -14.32 -13.28
N GLY A 118 50.09 -13.37 -13.02
CA GLY A 118 50.40 -12.14 -12.28
C GLY A 118 51.16 -11.05 -13.06
N LYS A 119 51.48 -11.25 -14.35
CA LYS A 119 52.11 -10.24 -15.22
C LYS A 119 51.12 -9.58 -16.18
N THR A 120 51.52 -8.45 -16.77
CA THR A 120 50.71 -7.63 -17.68
C THR A 120 51.47 -7.29 -18.97
N LEU A 121 50.84 -7.54 -20.13
CA LEU A 121 51.23 -6.90 -21.40
C LEU A 121 50.43 -5.60 -21.56
N THR A 122 51.11 -4.46 -21.60
CA THR A 122 50.50 -3.15 -21.84
C THR A 122 50.93 -2.60 -23.20
N MET A 123 49.98 -2.25 -24.07
CA MET A 123 50.25 -1.75 -25.43
C MET A 123 49.56 -0.41 -25.69
N SER A 124 50.30 0.59 -26.22
CA SER A 124 49.77 1.93 -26.47
C SER A 124 50.22 2.56 -27.80
N GLY A 125 49.37 3.44 -28.34
CA GLY A 125 49.64 4.24 -29.56
C GLY A 125 49.51 3.51 -30.91
N TYR A 126 49.46 2.17 -30.93
CA TYR A 126 49.34 1.40 -32.16
C TYR A 126 48.06 1.67 -32.95
N GLY A 127 48.13 1.56 -34.26
CA GLY A 127 46.93 1.43 -35.09
C GLY A 127 46.26 0.07 -34.85
N LYS A 128 47.03 -1.01 -34.80
CA LYS A 128 46.60 -2.37 -34.41
C LYS A 128 47.60 -2.96 -33.43
N ALA A 129 47.26 -3.08 -32.14
CA ALA A 129 48.21 -3.57 -31.14
C ALA A 129 48.49 -5.07 -31.34
N VAL A 130 47.44 -5.90 -31.46
CA VAL A 130 47.57 -7.32 -31.87
C VAL A 130 46.74 -7.60 -33.14
N VAL A 131 47.25 -8.43 -34.04
CA VAL A 131 46.51 -9.06 -35.13
C VAL A 131 46.58 -10.56 -34.94
N VAL A 132 45.43 -11.25 -34.93
CA VAL A 132 45.33 -12.69 -34.70
C VAL A 132 44.54 -13.30 -35.86
N GLU A 133 45.28 -13.99 -36.73
CA GLU A 133 44.76 -14.57 -37.98
C GLU A 133 44.13 -15.96 -37.74
N LYS A 134 43.61 -16.57 -38.80
CA LYS A 134 42.96 -17.88 -38.71
C LYS A 134 43.91 -18.93 -38.15
N ASP A 135 43.39 -19.76 -37.25
CA ASP A 135 44.12 -20.78 -36.50
C ASP A 135 45.24 -20.26 -35.56
N ALA A 136 45.27 -18.96 -35.24
CA ALA A 136 46.14 -18.36 -34.20
C ALA A 136 45.36 -18.09 -32.90
N GLN A 137 46.04 -17.98 -31.75
CA GLN A 137 45.37 -17.76 -30.46
C GLN A 137 46.00 -16.67 -29.57
N ILE A 138 45.16 -16.01 -28.76
CA ILE A 138 45.57 -15.36 -27.51
C ILE A 138 45.06 -16.22 -26.34
N ASN A 139 45.90 -16.55 -25.38
CA ASN A 139 45.60 -17.40 -24.23
C ASN A 139 45.76 -16.65 -22.91
N ASP A 140 45.87 -17.38 -21.78
CA ASP A 140 45.87 -16.79 -20.43
C ASP A 140 46.78 -15.57 -20.28
N GLY A 141 46.33 -14.56 -19.54
CA GLY A 141 47.11 -13.35 -19.29
C GLY A 141 46.29 -12.12 -18.94
N THR A 142 46.98 -11.07 -18.51
CA THR A 142 46.42 -9.72 -18.39
C THR A 142 46.95 -8.86 -19.54
N TYR A 143 46.03 -8.29 -20.32
CA TYR A 143 46.33 -7.48 -21.50
C TYR A 143 45.67 -6.10 -21.31
N LYS A 144 46.47 -5.02 -21.40
CA LYS A 144 45.99 -3.64 -21.28
C LYS A 144 46.29 -2.87 -22.55
N PHE A 145 45.28 -2.19 -23.08
CA PHE A 145 45.36 -1.44 -24.32
C PHE A 145 44.91 0.00 -24.08
N THR A 146 45.74 0.99 -24.43
CA THR A 146 45.46 2.40 -24.15
C THR A 146 45.83 3.26 -25.35
N PHE A 147 44.85 3.94 -25.93
CA PHE A 147 45.04 4.72 -27.15
C PHE A 147 44.74 6.22 -26.92
N PRO A 148 45.37 7.15 -27.67
CA PRO A 148 45.14 8.58 -27.46
C PRO A 148 43.77 9.08 -27.93
N THR A 149 43.20 8.44 -28.95
CA THR A 149 41.97 8.88 -29.63
C THR A 149 41.21 7.73 -30.30
N ASN A 150 41.94 6.79 -30.93
CA ASN A 150 41.37 5.58 -31.51
C ASN A 150 42.48 4.56 -31.77
N GLY A 151 42.16 3.27 -31.69
CA GLY A 151 43.08 2.19 -32.08
C GLY A 151 42.47 0.82 -31.86
N PHE A 152 42.89 -0.16 -32.69
CA PHE A 152 42.45 -1.54 -32.55
C PHE A 152 43.31 -2.25 -31.49
N ALA A 153 42.71 -2.65 -30.37
CA ALA A 153 43.36 -3.49 -29.34
C ALA A 153 43.77 -4.84 -29.93
N PHE A 154 42.81 -5.53 -30.57
CA PHE A 154 43.09 -6.70 -31.37
C PHE A 154 42.19 -6.77 -32.63
N VAL A 155 42.73 -7.32 -33.71
CA VAL A 155 42.02 -7.57 -34.97
C VAL A 155 41.84 -9.06 -35.21
N ILE A 156 40.57 -9.47 -35.11
CA ILE A 156 39.95 -10.78 -35.18
C ILE A 156 39.79 -11.38 -36.59
N SER A 157 40.51 -12.40 -37.04
CA SER A 157 40.25 -12.99 -38.37
C SER A 157 40.13 -14.52 -38.35
N GLY A 158 39.18 -15.05 -37.58
CA GLY A 158 38.94 -16.50 -37.47
C GLY A 158 39.97 -17.26 -36.63
N GLY A 159 40.78 -16.53 -35.86
CA GLY A 159 41.57 -17.08 -34.75
C GLY A 159 40.73 -17.19 -33.48
N GLN A 160 41.39 -17.36 -32.33
CA GLN A 160 40.71 -17.53 -31.04
C GLN A 160 41.31 -16.64 -29.94
N ILE A 161 40.48 -16.32 -28.95
CA ILE A 161 40.93 -15.86 -27.63
C ILE A 161 40.40 -16.89 -26.65
N LYS A 162 41.29 -17.68 -26.03
CA LYS A 162 40.93 -18.92 -25.33
C LYS A 162 41.67 -19.04 -24.00
N GLY A 163 40.97 -18.74 -22.91
CA GLY A 163 41.45 -18.96 -21.54
C GLY A 163 41.30 -20.41 -21.08
N SER A 164 42.18 -20.83 -20.18
CA SER A 164 42.12 -22.16 -19.54
C SER A 164 40.94 -22.35 -18.58
N ALA A 165 40.42 -21.25 -18.00
CA ALA A 165 39.21 -21.19 -17.18
C ALA A 165 38.62 -19.76 -17.23
N PRO A 166 37.33 -19.54 -16.93
CA PRO A 166 36.69 -18.23 -17.00
C PRO A 166 37.48 -17.14 -16.27
N GLY A 167 37.77 -16.03 -16.94
CA GLY A 167 38.56 -14.93 -16.39
C GLY A 167 40.07 -15.17 -16.34
N LYS A 168 40.60 -16.23 -16.98
CA LYS A 168 42.05 -16.39 -17.18
C LYS A 168 42.62 -15.56 -18.33
N VAL A 169 41.79 -15.10 -19.26
CA VAL A 169 42.15 -13.98 -20.16
C VAL A 169 41.42 -12.74 -19.69
N ASN A 170 42.18 -11.73 -19.25
CA ASN A 170 41.66 -10.43 -18.84
C ASN A 170 42.14 -9.37 -19.83
N MET A 171 41.20 -8.69 -20.46
CA MET A 171 41.47 -7.61 -21.42
C MET A 171 40.83 -6.31 -20.94
N ASP A 172 41.64 -5.26 -20.87
CA ASP A 172 41.21 -3.90 -20.53
C ASP A 172 41.58 -2.94 -21.67
N ILE A 173 40.60 -2.21 -22.21
CA ILE A 173 40.77 -1.32 -23.36
C ILE A 173 40.22 0.08 -23.03
N THR A 174 41.09 1.09 -23.06
CA THR A 174 40.74 2.52 -22.98
C THR A 174 40.91 3.19 -24.34
N ASN A 175 39.88 3.91 -24.80
CA ASN A 175 39.87 4.75 -26.02
C ASN A 175 40.23 3.99 -27.31
N GLY A 176 40.00 2.69 -27.30
CA GLY A 176 40.18 1.80 -28.44
C GLY A 176 39.14 0.69 -28.42
N TYR A 177 39.28 -0.25 -29.35
CA TYR A 177 38.25 -1.24 -29.63
C TYR A 177 38.85 -2.54 -30.15
N PHE A 178 38.17 -3.67 -29.96
CA PHE A 178 38.46 -4.84 -30.77
C PHE A 178 37.80 -4.74 -32.15
N GLN A 179 38.17 -5.62 -33.07
CA GLN A 179 37.40 -5.88 -34.29
C GLN A 179 37.33 -7.38 -34.54
N SER A 180 36.16 -7.90 -34.89
CA SER A 180 36.06 -9.21 -35.54
C SER A 180 35.71 -9.03 -37.01
N ASN A 181 36.43 -9.74 -37.88
CA ASN A 181 36.22 -9.79 -39.34
C ASN A 181 35.66 -11.15 -39.79
N SER A 182 35.37 -12.08 -38.88
CA SER A 182 34.77 -13.38 -39.19
C SER A 182 34.01 -13.94 -37.99
N ALA A 183 32.79 -14.43 -38.23
CA ALA A 183 31.99 -15.14 -37.22
C ALA A 183 32.65 -16.42 -36.69
N ASP A 184 33.62 -17.01 -37.43
CA ASP A 184 34.48 -18.10 -36.96
C ASP A 184 35.33 -17.73 -35.73
N SER A 185 35.48 -16.43 -35.42
CA SER A 185 36.32 -15.97 -34.32
C SER A 185 35.70 -16.35 -32.98
N VAL A 186 36.46 -17.07 -32.15
CA VAL A 186 35.97 -17.59 -30.86
C VAL A 186 36.56 -16.79 -29.70
N PHE A 187 35.71 -16.35 -28.77
CA PHE A 187 36.09 -15.85 -27.45
C PHE A 187 35.63 -16.84 -26.39
N GLU A 188 36.57 -17.51 -25.73
CA GLU A 188 36.30 -18.56 -24.76
C GLU A 188 36.99 -18.22 -23.43
N ASN A 189 36.22 -18.24 -22.34
CA ASN A 189 36.69 -17.93 -20.99
C ASN A 189 37.27 -16.49 -20.82
N LEU A 190 36.92 -15.57 -21.72
CA LEU A 190 37.40 -14.18 -21.76
C LEU A 190 36.63 -13.28 -20.77
N THR A 191 37.35 -12.42 -20.05
CA THR A 191 36.80 -11.20 -19.43
C THR A 191 37.35 -9.97 -20.13
N LEU A 192 36.47 -9.18 -20.74
CA LEU A 192 36.79 -7.98 -21.51
C LEU A 192 36.03 -6.77 -20.96
N ASN A 193 36.76 -5.70 -20.65
CA ASN A 193 36.20 -4.37 -20.43
C ASN A 193 36.75 -3.42 -21.50
N GLN A 194 35.86 -2.73 -22.22
CA GLN A 194 36.22 -1.72 -23.22
C GLN A 194 35.47 -0.43 -22.91
N ARG A 195 36.19 0.67 -22.71
CA ARG A 195 35.62 1.98 -22.37
C ARG A 195 36.14 3.08 -23.28
N TYR A 196 35.28 4.05 -23.56
CA TYR A 196 35.65 5.29 -24.22
C TYR A 196 35.47 6.47 -23.25
N GLU A 197 36.56 7.19 -22.99
CA GLU A 197 36.70 8.17 -21.91
C GLU A 197 36.64 9.63 -22.43
N GLY A 198 36.59 9.84 -23.75
CA GLY A 198 36.47 11.17 -24.37
C GLY A 198 35.08 11.50 -24.92
N ASP A 199 34.81 12.77 -25.18
CA ASP A 199 33.48 13.30 -25.55
C ASP A 199 32.92 12.82 -26.91
N LYS A 200 33.73 12.11 -27.70
CA LYS A 200 33.39 11.66 -29.06
C LYS A 200 32.91 10.22 -29.05
N TRP A 201 31.59 10.02 -29.02
CA TRP A 201 31.02 8.73 -29.41
C TRP A 201 31.47 8.35 -30.83
N GLN A 202 31.73 7.07 -31.05
CA GLN A 202 32.15 6.52 -32.34
C GLN A 202 31.39 5.22 -32.59
N LEU A 203 31.04 4.98 -33.86
CA LEU A 203 30.36 3.76 -34.28
C LEU A 203 31.37 2.72 -34.75
N TYR A 204 31.19 1.47 -34.32
CA TYR A 204 32.08 0.37 -34.68
C TYR A 204 31.31 -0.78 -35.34
N GLU A 205 31.87 -1.30 -36.43
CA GLU A 205 31.25 -2.34 -37.28
C GLU A 205 32.05 -3.64 -37.26
N TRP A 206 31.39 -4.76 -36.92
CA TRP A 206 32.03 -6.07 -36.69
C TRP A 206 31.29 -7.22 -37.38
N ASN A 207 32.01 -8.23 -37.89
CA ASN A 207 31.45 -9.37 -38.62
C ASN A 207 30.97 -10.54 -37.72
N GLY A 208 30.60 -10.26 -36.47
CA GLY A 208 30.19 -11.27 -35.49
C GLY A 208 31.34 -12.08 -34.87
N PHE A 209 31.00 -12.94 -33.90
CA PHE A 209 31.90 -13.87 -33.19
C PHE A 209 31.08 -14.87 -32.36
N ARG A 210 31.68 -15.97 -31.90
CA ARG A 210 31.11 -16.84 -30.86
C ARG A 210 31.80 -16.62 -29.52
N ALA A 211 31.04 -16.19 -28.52
CA ALA A 211 31.46 -16.12 -27.12
C ALA A 211 30.99 -17.36 -26.34
N VAL A 212 31.89 -17.95 -25.55
CA VAL A 212 31.65 -19.12 -24.69
C VAL A 212 32.19 -18.84 -23.28
N ASN A 213 31.36 -19.00 -22.24
CA ASN A 213 31.72 -18.74 -20.84
C ASN A 213 32.45 -17.39 -20.61
N SER A 214 32.06 -16.36 -21.37
CA SER A 214 32.81 -15.09 -21.48
C SER A 214 31.96 -13.89 -21.06
N THR A 215 32.62 -12.86 -20.52
CA THR A 215 32.00 -11.59 -20.13
C THR A 215 32.62 -10.44 -20.91
N LEU A 216 31.83 -9.77 -21.74
CA LEU A 216 32.20 -8.60 -22.51
C LEU A 216 31.37 -7.39 -22.04
N LYS A 217 32.05 -6.32 -21.60
CA LYS A 217 31.40 -5.08 -21.15
C LYS A 217 31.93 -3.88 -21.92
N LEU A 218 31.04 -3.18 -22.60
CA LEU A 218 31.34 -2.05 -23.48
C LEU A 218 30.70 -0.79 -22.90
N TYR A 219 31.50 0.25 -22.64
CA TYR A 219 31.08 1.48 -21.97
C TYR A 219 31.25 2.70 -22.87
N HIS A 220 30.18 3.50 -23.01
CA HIS A 220 30.07 4.69 -23.88
C HIS A 220 30.21 4.38 -25.39
N LEU A 221 29.72 3.21 -25.84
CA LEU A 221 30.05 2.63 -27.15
C LEU A 221 28.81 2.07 -27.88
N PRO A 222 28.30 2.72 -28.95
CA PRO A 222 27.31 2.12 -29.85
C PRO A 222 27.97 1.10 -30.81
N VAL A 223 27.30 -0.03 -31.03
CA VAL A 223 27.88 -1.20 -31.73
C VAL A 223 26.99 -1.67 -32.87
N TYR A 224 27.59 -1.95 -34.03
CA TYR A 224 26.94 -2.56 -35.20
C TYR A 224 27.57 -3.93 -35.51
N PHE A 225 26.82 -5.01 -35.31
CA PHE A 225 27.20 -6.32 -35.86
C PHE A 225 26.61 -6.48 -37.25
N LYS A 226 27.43 -6.89 -38.22
CA LYS A 226 27.06 -7.18 -39.61
C LYS A 226 27.21 -8.67 -39.98
N GLY A 227 27.43 -9.50 -38.97
CA GLY A 227 27.51 -10.95 -39.06
C GLY A 227 27.18 -11.57 -37.69
N PRO A 228 26.76 -12.85 -37.66
CA PRO A 228 26.10 -13.45 -36.51
C PRO A 228 26.97 -13.46 -35.24
N VAL A 229 26.34 -13.10 -34.12
CA VAL A 229 26.91 -13.30 -32.78
C VAL A 229 26.25 -14.49 -32.12
N THR A 230 27.06 -15.37 -31.55
CA THR A 230 26.61 -16.44 -30.64
C THR A 230 27.09 -16.14 -29.23
N LEU A 231 26.19 -16.11 -28.25
CA LEU A 231 26.51 -16.10 -26.82
C LEU A 231 26.10 -17.43 -26.22
N ASP A 232 27.05 -18.12 -25.58
CA ASP A 232 26.88 -19.45 -24.97
C ASP A 232 27.47 -19.40 -23.55
N GLY A 233 26.63 -19.51 -22.51
CA GLY A 233 27.06 -19.25 -21.12
C GLY A 233 27.70 -17.87 -20.90
N SER A 234 27.33 -16.87 -21.71
CA SER A 234 28.11 -15.63 -21.89
C SER A 234 27.29 -14.35 -21.69
N THR A 235 27.96 -13.28 -21.25
CA THR A 235 27.39 -11.94 -21.10
C THR A 235 28.00 -10.98 -22.11
N LEU A 236 27.16 -10.26 -22.85
CA LEU A 236 27.51 -9.05 -23.60
C LEU A 236 26.66 -7.89 -23.08
N SER A 237 27.29 -6.93 -22.42
CA SER A 237 26.64 -5.73 -21.85
C SER A 237 27.17 -4.47 -22.51
N ILE A 238 26.27 -3.59 -22.93
CA ILE A 238 26.57 -2.29 -23.54
C ILE A 238 25.90 -1.18 -22.71
N ASP A 239 26.71 -0.34 -22.08
CA ASP A 239 26.26 0.84 -21.34
C ASP A 239 26.47 2.11 -22.17
N GLY A 240 25.37 2.75 -22.54
CA GLY A 240 25.30 3.96 -23.34
C GLY A 240 25.34 5.27 -22.56
N ALA A 241 25.64 5.26 -21.26
CA ALA A 241 25.66 6.46 -20.44
C ALA A 241 26.37 7.65 -21.13
N GLY A 242 25.70 8.80 -21.18
CA GLY A 242 26.21 10.00 -21.87
C GLY A 242 26.20 9.97 -23.40
N VAL A 243 25.95 8.83 -24.05
CA VAL A 243 26.00 8.69 -25.52
C VAL A 243 24.71 9.18 -26.17
N SER A 244 24.79 10.32 -26.86
CA SER A 244 23.69 10.84 -27.68
C SER A 244 23.74 10.28 -29.11
N TYR A 245 23.40 9.01 -29.27
CA TYR A 245 23.31 8.32 -30.57
C TYR A 245 21.95 7.64 -30.81
N GLN A 246 21.68 7.23 -32.06
CA GLN A 246 20.36 6.74 -32.51
C GLN A 246 20.08 5.26 -32.18
N THR A 247 21.08 4.44 -31.91
CA THR A 247 20.89 3.02 -31.55
C THR A 247 22.06 2.56 -30.69
N GLY A 248 21.78 1.83 -29.60
CA GLY A 248 22.83 1.25 -28.76
C GLY A 248 23.49 0.02 -29.40
N LEU A 249 22.67 -0.94 -29.81
CA LEU A 249 23.09 -2.15 -30.52
C LEU A 249 22.29 -2.30 -31.81
N ASN A 250 22.95 -2.28 -32.96
CA ASN A 250 22.34 -2.68 -34.23
C ASN A 250 22.89 -4.04 -34.65
N LEU A 251 22.00 -4.91 -35.10
CA LEU A 251 22.32 -6.18 -35.73
C LEU A 251 21.87 -6.08 -37.20
N ASP A 252 22.77 -6.39 -38.13
CA ASP A 252 22.53 -6.58 -39.57
C ASP A 252 23.11 -7.94 -40.01
N ASN A 253 22.61 -8.51 -41.11
CA ASN A 253 23.24 -9.65 -41.82
C ASN A 253 24.06 -9.17 -43.05
N ALA A 254 24.60 -7.95 -42.99
CA ALA A 254 25.11 -7.21 -44.14
C ALA A 254 26.51 -7.65 -44.68
N TRP A 255 27.29 -8.42 -43.90
CA TRP A 255 28.60 -8.96 -44.30
C TRP A 255 28.63 -10.49 -44.30
N THR A 256 28.07 -11.11 -43.26
CA THR A 256 27.90 -12.57 -43.17
C THR A 256 26.47 -12.88 -42.81
N VAL A 257 25.76 -13.63 -43.65
CA VAL A 257 24.39 -14.06 -43.35
C VAL A 257 24.42 -15.24 -42.38
N GLY A 258 23.75 -15.11 -41.25
CA GLY A 258 23.55 -16.22 -40.32
C GLY A 258 22.41 -15.99 -39.34
N GLN A 259 22.36 -16.86 -38.33
CA GLN A 259 21.46 -16.73 -37.18
C GLN A 259 22.25 -16.21 -35.97
N TYR A 260 21.73 -15.17 -35.33
CA TYR A 260 22.20 -14.72 -34.03
C TYR A 260 21.60 -15.63 -32.96
N HIS A 261 22.39 -16.09 -31.98
CA HIS A 261 21.95 -17.11 -31.02
C HIS A 261 22.43 -16.79 -29.61
N ILE A 262 21.49 -16.66 -28.67
CA ILE A 262 21.75 -16.30 -27.27
C ILE A 262 21.24 -17.46 -26.41
N THR A 263 22.14 -18.30 -25.91
CA THR A 263 21.84 -19.63 -25.37
C THR A 263 22.53 -19.93 -24.05
N ASN A 264 22.04 -20.95 -23.34
CA ASN A 264 22.59 -21.48 -22.08
C ASN A 264 22.79 -20.39 -21.00
N HIS A 265 21.69 -19.79 -20.53
CA HIS A 265 21.68 -18.70 -19.55
C HIS A 265 22.50 -17.45 -19.94
N SER A 266 22.68 -17.21 -21.24
CA SER A 266 23.41 -16.02 -21.72
C SER A 266 22.63 -14.72 -21.48
N LEU A 267 23.36 -13.61 -21.31
CA LEU A 267 22.79 -12.28 -21.15
C LEU A 267 23.25 -11.35 -22.28
N LEU A 268 22.30 -10.85 -23.06
CA LEU A 268 22.50 -9.71 -23.96
C LEU A 268 21.84 -8.48 -23.35
N GLU A 269 22.60 -7.44 -23.01
CA GLU A 269 22.13 -6.31 -22.23
C GLU A 269 22.50 -4.97 -22.87
N VAL A 270 21.52 -4.06 -22.98
CA VAL A 270 21.71 -2.68 -23.43
C VAL A 270 21.11 -1.70 -22.42
N LYS A 271 21.91 -0.71 -22.00
CA LYS A 271 21.57 0.24 -20.94
C LYS A 271 21.70 1.70 -21.40
N ASN A 272 20.78 2.55 -20.91
CA ASN A 272 21.00 3.99 -20.75
C ASN A 272 21.39 4.77 -22.02
N PHE A 273 20.63 4.64 -23.11
CA PHE A 273 20.87 5.39 -24.37
C PHE A 273 19.95 6.63 -24.54
N SER A 274 20.37 7.48 -25.49
CA SER A 274 19.95 8.86 -25.78
C SER A 274 18.48 9.26 -25.57
N SER A 275 18.28 10.52 -25.14
CA SER A 275 17.01 11.25 -25.20
C SER A 275 16.53 11.60 -26.61
N HIS A 276 17.36 11.43 -27.64
CA HIS A 276 16.99 11.70 -29.04
C HIS A 276 15.83 10.82 -29.47
N TRP A 277 14.82 11.40 -30.15
CA TRP A 277 13.54 10.76 -30.48
C TRP A 277 13.62 9.50 -31.37
N ARG A 278 14.79 9.22 -31.97
CA ARG A 278 15.07 7.99 -32.71
C ARG A 278 15.86 6.93 -31.91
N GLY A 279 16.15 7.17 -30.63
CA GLY A 279 17.02 6.35 -29.78
C GLY A 279 16.47 4.95 -29.48
N LYS A 280 16.93 3.95 -30.22
CA LYS A 280 16.57 2.52 -30.08
C LYS A 280 17.57 1.78 -29.18
N GLY A 281 17.11 0.74 -28.48
CA GLY A 281 18.00 -0.07 -27.63
C GLY A 281 18.74 -1.10 -28.48
N ILE A 282 18.00 -2.14 -28.89
CA ILE A 282 18.47 -3.16 -29.83
C ILE A 282 17.65 -3.03 -31.12
N THR A 283 18.31 -2.90 -32.26
CA THR A 283 17.69 -2.80 -33.59
C THR A 283 18.13 -3.99 -34.46
N LEU A 284 17.20 -4.59 -35.21
CA LEU A 284 17.48 -5.63 -36.21
C LEU A 284 17.12 -5.14 -37.62
N GLY A 285 18.07 -5.24 -38.56
CA GLY A 285 17.93 -4.95 -39.98
C GLY A 285 18.35 -6.08 -40.92
N TYR A 286 18.12 -5.88 -42.22
CA TYR A 286 18.59 -6.74 -43.32
C TYR A 286 18.24 -8.24 -43.21
N GLY A 287 17.08 -8.58 -42.64
CA GLY A 287 16.51 -9.93 -42.73
C GLY A 287 17.14 -10.94 -41.78
N ILE A 288 17.57 -10.48 -40.60
CA ILE A 288 18.14 -11.32 -39.55
C ILE A 288 17.20 -12.43 -39.10
N LYS A 289 17.78 -13.54 -38.63
CA LYS A 289 17.14 -14.45 -37.68
C LYS A 289 17.89 -14.42 -36.35
N MET A 290 17.16 -14.28 -35.25
CA MET A 290 17.67 -14.30 -33.88
C MET A 290 16.88 -15.32 -33.06
N LEU A 291 17.59 -16.19 -32.35
CA LEU A 291 17.02 -17.13 -31.38
C LEU A 291 17.60 -16.83 -29.99
N VAL A 292 16.71 -16.80 -29.01
CA VAL A 292 17.03 -16.69 -27.59
C VAL A 292 16.37 -17.89 -26.91
N ASP A 293 17.15 -18.76 -26.28
CA ASP A 293 16.67 -20.02 -25.73
C ASP A 293 17.43 -20.43 -24.45
N ASN A 294 17.06 -21.57 -23.87
CA ASN A 294 17.74 -22.20 -22.73
C ASN A 294 17.94 -21.22 -21.54
N ASP A 295 16.83 -20.62 -21.08
CA ASP A 295 16.76 -19.65 -19.97
C ASP A 295 17.70 -18.42 -20.13
N SER A 296 18.04 -18.06 -21.38
CA SER A 296 18.79 -16.85 -21.69
C SER A 296 17.93 -15.59 -21.65
N THR A 297 18.57 -14.43 -21.47
CA THR A 297 17.90 -13.13 -21.29
C THR A 297 18.39 -12.08 -22.29
N VAL A 298 17.45 -11.36 -22.91
CA VAL A 298 17.69 -10.08 -23.57
C VAL A 298 17.12 -8.98 -22.69
N ARG A 299 17.97 -8.05 -22.22
CA ARG A 299 17.57 -6.93 -21.35
C ARG A 299 17.80 -5.58 -22.01
N VAL A 300 16.80 -4.71 -22.00
CA VAL A 300 16.90 -3.32 -22.50
C VAL A 300 16.31 -2.34 -21.49
N THR A 301 17.17 -1.62 -20.76
CA THR A 301 16.77 -0.82 -19.58
C THR A 301 17.23 0.63 -19.63
N ASN A 302 16.42 1.53 -19.06
CA ASN A 302 16.71 2.97 -18.96
C ASN A 302 16.92 3.65 -20.33
N ASN A 303 16.37 3.09 -21.41
CA ASN A 303 16.55 3.63 -22.75
C ASN A 303 15.36 4.50 -23.17
N ARG A 304 15.58 5.82 -23.24
CA ARG A 304 14.47 6.79 -23.24
C ARG A 304 13.45 6.61 -24.36
N ASN A 305 13.82 6.16 -25.56
CA ASN A 305 12.91 6.06 -26.73
C ASN A 305 12.62 4.62 -27.23
N GLY A 306 12.66 3.61 -26.35
CA GLY A 306 12.09 2.27 -26.60
C GLY A 306 13.09 1.11 -26.56
N GLY A 307 12.60 -0.13 -26.46
CA GLY A 307 13.44 -1.30 -26.22
C GLY A 307 13.96 -2.02 -27.49
N LEU A 308 13.49 -3.25 -27.72
CA LEU A 308 13.89 -4.11 -28.83
C LEU A 308 13.06 -3.82 -30.10
N ASN A 309 13.70 -3.60 -31.25
CA ASN A 309 13.01 -3.20 -32.47
C ASN A 309 13.42 -4.01 -33.71
N VAL A 310 12.45 -4.66 -34.33
CA VAL A 310 12.61 -5.42 -35.57
C VAL A 310 12.17 -4.55 -36.74
N ASN A 311 13.15 -3.90 -37.39
CA ASN A 311 12.91 -3.19 -38.65
C ASN A 311 12.79 -4.21 -39.80
N GLU A 312 13.71 -5.18 -39.85
CA GLU A 312 13.71 -6.24 -40.85
C GLU A 312 14.36 -7.53 -40.33
N GLY A 313 13.55 -8.54 -40.00
CA GLY A 313 14.04 -9.82 -39.48
C GLY A 313 13.05 -10.56 -38.57
N GLN A 314 13.52 -11.63 -37.95
CA GLN A 314 12.75 -12.53 -37.09
C GLN A 314 13.47 -12.73 -35.75
N VAL A 315 12.75 -12.54 -34.64
CA VAL A 315 13.21 -12.91 -33.29
C VAL A 315 12.31 -14.02 -32.75
N THR A 316 12.90 -15.06 -32.17
CA THR A 316 12.19 -16.09 -31.41
C THR A 316 12.77 -16.19 -30.01
N PHE A 317 11.92 -16.07 -29.00
CA PHE A 317 12.21 -16.45 -27.61
C PHE A 317 11.55 -17.80 -27.36
N ASP A 318 12.32 -18.82 -26.95
CA ASP A 318 11.81 -20.16 -26.65
C ASP A 318 12.37 -20.64 -25.30
N GLY A 319 11.55 -20.58 -24.26
CA GLY A 319 12.02 -20.73 -22.88
C GLY A 319 13.03 -19.65 -22.47
N ALA A 320 12.84 -18.41 -22.92
CA ALA A 320 13.77 -17.30 -22.73
C ALA A 320 13.10 -16.01 -22.22
N THR A 321 13.90 -15.08 -21.69
CA THR A 321 13.39 -13.82 -21.10
C THR A 321 13.66 -12.61 -21.99
N LEU A 322 12.65 -11.78 -22.19
CA LEU A 322 12.80 -10.38 -22.61
C LEU A 322 12.45 -9.48 -21.42
N GLU A 323 13.35 -8.57 -21.05
CA GLU A 323 13.26 -7.79 -19.82
C GLU A 323 13.53 -6.29 -20.06
N GLY A 324 12.77 -5.40 -19.43
CA GLY A 324 13.22 -4.01 -19.26
C GLY A 324 12.17 -3.03 -18.75
N ALA A 325 12.63 -1.80 -18.56
CA ALA A 325 11.87 -0.71 -17.93
C ALA A 325 12.43 0.67 -18.34
N ASN A 326 11.70 1.73 -17.97
CA ASN A 326 12.10 3.13 -18.08
C ASN A 326 12.32 3.59 -19.55
N HIS A 327 11.30 3.43 -20.38
CA HIS A 327 11.24 3.84 -21.78
C HIS A 327 9.92 4.56 -22.12
N SER A 328 9.94 5.57 -23.00
CA SER A 328 8.73 6.28 -23.47
C SER A 328 8.12 5.70 -24.74
N GLY A 329 8.89 4.90 -25.48
CA GLY A 329 8.39 4.02 -26.55
C GLY A 329 8.02 2.65 -26.01
N SER A 330 7.47 1.79 -26.87
CA SER A 330 7.11 0.42 -26.49
C SER A 330 8.32 -0.41 -26.06
N HIS A 331 8.09 -1.37 -25.16
CA HIS A 331 9.14 -2.28 -24.67
C HIS A 331 9.76 -3.10 -25.83
N PHE A 332 8.95 -3.52 -26.78
CA PHE A 332 9.44 -4.02 -28.08
C PHE A 332 8.50 -3.65 -29.23
N GLY A 333 8.95 -3.83 -30.48
CA GLY A 333 8.11 -3.62 -31.64
C GLY A 333 8.63 -4.21 -32.93
N VAL A 334 7.71 -4.62 -33.82
CA VAL A 334 8.00 -5.16 -35.15
C VAL A 334 7.30 -4.34 -36.25
N GLN A 335 8.09 -3.88 -37.22
CA GLN A 335 7.59 -3.09 -38.36
C GLN A 335 6.85 -3.96 -39.38
N ASN A 336 5.88 -3.38 -40.08
CA ASN A 336 5.10 -4.03 -41.13
C ASN A 336 5.94 -4.18 -42.42
N LYS A 337 6.69 -5.27 -42.52
CA LYS A 337 7.45 -5.68 -43.70
C LYS A 337 7.39 -7.20 -43.84
N ALA A 338 7.25 -7.69 -45.07
CA ALA A 338 7.03 -9.11 -45.34
C ALA A 338 8.13 -10.00 -44.74
N GLY A 339 7.71 -11.00 -43.95
CA GLY A 339 8.60 -11.93 -43.26
C GLY A 339 9.12 -11.47 -41.90
N ASN A 340 8.80 -10.25 -41.45
CA ASN A 340 9.12 -9.80 -40.10
C ASN A 340 8.37 -10.60 -39.03
N LYS A 341 9.00 -10.84 -37.87
CA LYS A 341 8.32 -11.50 -36.74
C LYS A 341 9.01 -11.29 -35.38
N ILE A 342 8.22 -11.23 -34.31
CA ILE A 342 8.65 -11.51 -32.94
C ILE A 342 7.74 -12.63 -32.42
N THR A 343 8.33 -13.75 -31.99
CA THR A 343 7.60 -14.94 -31.54
C THR A 343 8.02 -15.33 -30.13
N PHE A 344 7.06 -15.61 -29.25
CA PHE A 344 7.28 -16.18 -27.91
C PHE A 344 6.72 -17.59 -27.84
N LEU A 345 7.60 -18.55 -27.55
CA LEU A 345 7.38 -19.99 -27.45
C LEU A 345 7.81 -20.50 -26.06
N GLY A 346 7.46 -21.74 -25.74
CA GLY A 346 7.94 -22.43 -24.55
C GLY A 346 7.61 -21.70 -23.24
N ASN A 347 8.46 -21.87 -22.23
CA ASN A 347 8.29 -21.25 -20.91
C ASN A 347 8.91 -19.84 -20.84
N SER A 348 8.79 -19.07 -21.92
CA SER A 348 9.38 -17.73 -22.03
C SER A 348 8.79 -16.73 -21.02
N ARG A 349 9.45 -15.59 -20.85
CA ARG A 349 8.93 -14.48 -20.03
C ARG A 349 9.10 -13.14 -20.73
N VAL A 350 8.09 -12.29 -20.61
CA VAL A 350 8.20 -10.84 -20.86
C VAL A 350 8.04 -10.15 -19.51
N GLU A 351 9.08 -9.42 -19.10
CA GLU A 351 9.17 -8.76 -17.79
C GLU A 351 9.27 -7.24 -17.98
N THR A 352 8.22 -6.53 -17.59
CA THR A 352 8.13 -5.06 -17.62
C THR A 352 7.49 -4.52 -16.34
N PRO A 353 7.48 -3.20 -16.08
CA PRO A 353 6.74 -2.63 -14.96
C PRO A 353 5.21 -2.84 -15.04
N ALA A 354 4.66 -3.08 -16.24
CA ALA A 354 3.22 -3.20 -16.51
C ALA A 354 2.35 -2.01 -15.99
N GLN A 355 2.93 -0.83 -15.81
CA GLN A 355 2.26 0.35 -15.23
C GLN A 355 1.65 1.27 -16.29
N ALA A 356 2.26 1.38 -17.47
CA ALA A 356 1.84 2.24 -18.57
C ALA A 356 1.68 1.44 -19.88
N SER A 357 0.91 1.96 -20.85
CA SER A 357 0.65 1.23 -22.11
C SER A 357 1.89 1.06 -23.01
N VAL A 358 2.99 1.75 -22.68
CA VAL A 358 4.33 1.54 -23.26
C VAL A 358 5.02 0.25 -22.76
N ASP A 359 4.56 -0.31 -21.64
CA ASP A 359 5.03 -1.55 -21.03
C ASP A 359 4.39 -2.77 -21.73
N ASN A 360 4.50 -2.81 -23.07
CA ASN A 360 3.93 -3.83 -23.94
C ASN A 360 4.72 -3.90 -25.28
N GLY A 361 4.45 -4.92 -26.08
CA GLY A 361 4.92 -5.06 -27.45
C GLY A 361 4.11 -4.23 -28.45
N LEU A 362 4.55 -4.20 -29.71
CA LEU A 362 3.81 -3.63 -30.83
C LEU A 362 4.06 -4.43 -32.13
N SER A 363 3.01 -4.61 -32.93
CA SER A 363 3.12 -5.03 -34.33
C SER A 363 2.40 -4.05 -35.25
N ASP A 364 3.12 -3.42 -36.18
CA ASP A 364 2.52 -2.46 -37.12
C ASP A 364 1.48 -3.10 -38.06
N SER A 365 1.64 -4.39 -38.38
CA SER A 365 0.68 -5.20 -39.16
C SER A 365 -0.45 -5.78 -38.31
N LYS A 366 -0.32 -5.75 -36.97
CA LYS A 366 -1.14 -6.46 -35.98
C LYS A 366 -1.13 -8.00 -36.11
N ARG A 367 -0.14 -8.59 -36.81
CA ARG A 367 0.00 -10.05 -37.01
C ARG A 367 1.41 -10.59 -36.69
N ASP A 368 2.43 -9.75 -36.69
CA ASP A 368 3.83 -10.19 -36.60
C ASP A 368 4.37 -10.30 -35.15
N TYR A 369 3.57 -9.88 -34.16
CA TYR A 369 3.81 -10.17 -32.74
C TYR A 369 2.97 -11.41 -32.38
N VAL A 370 3.65 -12.54 -32.20
CA VAL A 370 3.05 -13.86 -32.03
C VAL A 370 3.39 -14.45 -30.67
N VAL A 371 2.38 -15.00 -29.98
CA VAL A 371 2.55 -15.66 -28.68
C VAL A 371 1.87 -17.02 -28.69
N LEU A 372 2.65 -18.05 -28.34
CA LEU A 372 2.21 -19.44 -28.17
C LEU A 372 2.67 -20.04 -26.82
N GLY A 373 3.36 -19.26 -25.99
CA GLY A 373 3.78 -19.66 -24.65
C GLY A 373 4.33 -18.50 -23.83
N GLY A 374 4.61 -18.78 -22.57
CA GLY A 374 5.27 -17.91 -21.61
C GLY A 374 4.34 -17.11 -20.69
N SER A 375 4.94 -16.44 -19.71
CA SER A 375 4.25 -15.45 -18.85
C SER A 375 4.62 -14.03 -19.26
N HIS A 376 3.63 -13.17 -19.44
CA HIS A 376 3.77 -11.84 -20.05
C HIS A 376 3.30 -10.75 -19.09
N LEU A 377 4.20 -10.26 -18.24
CA LEU A 377 3.94 -9.12 -17.36
C LEU A 377 4.01 -7.83 -18.18
N VAL A 378 2.85 -7.46 -18.75
CA VAL A 378 2.63 -6.29 -19.60
C VAL A 378 1.29 -5.62 -19.26
N LYS A 379 1.14 -4.33 -19.55
CA LYS A 379 -0.16 -3.66 -19.38
C LYS A 379 -1.10 -3.98 -20.54
N TYR A 380 -2.28 -4.52 -20.26
CA TYR A 380 -3.33 -4.66 -21.27
C TYR A 380 -3.85 -3.29 -21.69
N ASP A 381 -3.85 -3.01 -22.99
CA ASP A 381 -4.47 -1.85 -23.61
C ASP A 381 -4.84 -2.17 -25.07
N ASP A 382 -6.14 -2.26 -25.36
CA ASP A 382 -6.68 -2.58 -26.69
C ASP A 382 -6.68 -1.37 -27.65
N LYS A 383 -6.53 -0.16 -27.11
CA LYS A 383 -6.55 1.11 -27.84
C LYS A 383 -5.16 1.64 -28.10
N TYR A 384 -4.15 1.24 -27.32
CA TYR A 384 -2.77 1.68 -27.49
C TYR A 384 -2.27 1.41 -28.92
N GLN A 385 -1.81 2.48 -29.57
CA GLN A 385 -1.38 2.50 -30.97
C GLN A 385 -2.42 1.87 -31.93
N SER A 386 -3.72 2.07 -31.64
CA SER A 386 -4.86 1.48 -32.36
C SER A 386 -4.90 -0.06 -32.29
N GLY A 387 -4.55 -0.63 -31.14
CA GLY A 387 -4.61 -2.07 -30.86
C GLY A 387 -3.48 -2.89 -31.49
N LYS A 388 -2.35 -2.24 -31.80
CA LYS A 388 -1.11 -2.90 -32.27
C LYS A 388 -0.38 -3.68 -31.17
N ALA A 389 -0.72 -3.46 -29.91
CA ALA A 389 -0.11 -4.14 -28.76
C ALA A 389 -0.70 -5.53 -28.45
N ILE A 390 -1.85 -5.87 -29.04
CA ILE A 390 -2.48 -7.19 -28.85
C ILE A 390 -1.82 -8.21 -29.81
N PRO A 391 -1.19 -9.28 -29.30
CA PRO A 391 -0.58 -10.33 -30.12
C PRO A 391 -1.62 -11.25 -30.78
N VAL A 392 -1.11 -12.14 -31.65
CA VAL A 392 -1.89 -13.22 -32.26
C VAL A 392 -1.28 -14.60 -31.96
N ASN A 393 -2.06 -15.68 -32.13
CA ASN A 393 -1.56 -17.06 -32.08
C ASN A 393 -0.83 -17.52 -33.37
N GLY A 394 -0.63 -16.61 -34.33
CA GLY A 394 0.13 -16.89 -35.55
C GLY A 394 -0.64 -17.69 -36.60
N GLU A 395 0.01 -17.91 -37.74
CA GLU A 395 -0.68 -18.32 -38.98
C GLU A 395 -1.24 -19.74 -38.98
N GLU A 396 -0.60 -20.67 -38.28
CA GLU A 396 -1.06 -22.06 -38.14
C GLU A 396 -2.38 -22.16 -37.35
N HIS A 397 -2.67 -21.15 -36.51
CA HIS A 397 -3.92 -20.98 -35.77
C HIS A 397 -4.81 -19.83 -36.33
N GLY A 398 -4.49 -19.38 -37.55
CA GLY A 398 -5.26 -18.39 -38.32
C GLY A 398 -5.06 -16.92 -37.92
N ASN A 399 -4.07 -16.60 -37.08
CA ASN A 399 -3.78 -15.25 -36.56
C ASN A 399 -4.95 -14.60 -35.79
N GLU A 400 -5.59 -15.38 -34.91
CA GLU A 400 -6.59 -14.86 -33.98
C GLU A 400 -5.95 -13.90 -32.96
N ARG A 401 -6.63 -12.79 -32.66
CA ARG A 401 -6.19 -11.81 -31.65
C ARG A 401 -6.50 -12.30 -30.24
N LEU A 402 -5.51 -12.23 -29.37
CA LEU A 402 -5.55 -12.87 -28.05
C LEU A 402 -6.06 -11.91 -26.96
N SER A 403 -6.53 -12.47 -25.85
CA SER A 403 -6.78 -11.74 -24.61
C SER A 403 -5.72 -12.11 -23.57
N LEU A 404 -5.42 -11.19 -22.65
CA LEU A 404 -4.47 -11.40 -21.57
C LEU A 404 -5.21 -11.89 -20.33
N PHE A 405 -4.89 -13.09 -19.87
CA PHE A 405 -5.50 -13.67 -18.67
C PHE A 405 -4.45 -13.87 -17.58
N THR A 406 -4.82 -13.62 -16.33
CA THR A 406 -4.05 -14.01 -15.15
C THR A 406 -4.62 -15.32 -14.62
N LEU A 407 -3.81 -16.37 -14.52
CA LEU A 407 -4.28 -17.68 -14.05
C LEU A 407 -4.67 -17.66 -12.56
N SER A 408 -5.73 -18.39 -12.21
CA SER A 408 -6.16 -18.60 -10.81
C SER A 408 -5.21 -19.51 -10.03
N ASP A 409 -4.63 -20.51 -10.70
CA ASP A 409 -3.68 -21.46 -10.12
C ASP A 409 -2.29 -21.25 -10.77
N SER A 410 -1.34 -20.74 -9.98
CA SER A 410 0.04 -20.51 -10.43
C SER A 410 0.87 -21.80 -10.54
N SER A 411 0.38 -22.95 -10.08
CA SER A 411 1.05 -24.25 -10.26
C SER A 411 0.93 -24.80 -11.68
N VAL A 412 -0.08 -24.37 -12.45
CA VAL A 412 -0.34 -24.80 -13.82
C VAL A 412 0.86 -24.51 -14.72
N SER A 413 1.43 -25.56 -15.32
CA SER A 413 2.62 -25.47 -16.19
C SER A 413 2.32 -25.46 -17.68
N GLN A 414 1.10 -25.82 -18.09
CA GLN A 414 0.64 -25.81 -19.47
C GLN A 414 -0.89 -25.67 -19.54
N LEU A 415 -1.39 -25.07 -20.61
CA LEU A 415 -2.81 -24.97 -20.95
C LEU A 415 -3.06 -25.70 -22.29
N ASN A 416 -4.27 -26.21 -22.49
CA ASN A 416 -4.69 -26.75 -23.79
C ASN A 416 -5.86 -25.90 -24.30
N VAL A 417 -5.53 -24.87 -25.08
CA VAL A 417 -6.49 -23.86 -25.54
C VAL A 417 -6.95 -24.15 -26.98
N LEU A 418 -8.12 -23.64 -27.35
CA LEU A 418 -8.72 -23.82 -28.67
C LEU A 418 -8.62 -22.53 -29.49
N ASP A 419 -8.12 -22.62 -30.73
CA ASP A 419 -8.18 -21.52 -31.69
C ASP A 419 -9.60 -21.29 -32.27
N GLN A 420 -9.75 -20.27 -33.10
CA GLN A 420 -11.01 -19.92 -33.80
C GLN A 420 -11.58 -21.02 -34.71
N ASN A 421 -10.79 -22.04 -35.07
CA ASN A 421 -11.24 -23.20 -35.84
C ASN A 421 -11.69 -24.36 -34.91
N GLY A 422 -11.53 -24.21 -33.60
CA GLY A 422 -11.72 -25.27 -32.61
C GLY A 422 -10.56 -26.26 -32.53
N ALA A 423 -9.41 -25.97 -33.14
CA ALA A 423 -8.22 -26.82 -33.03
C ALA A 423 -7.48 -26.54 -31.71
N ALA A 424 -7.11 -27.61 -31.01
CA ALA A 424 -6.41 -27.51 -29.73
C ALA A 424 -4.90 -27.34 -29.92
N TYR A 425 -4.29 -26.43 -29.16
CA TYR A 425 -2.83 -26.33 -29.04
C TYR A 425 -2.38 -26.13 -27.59
N THR A 426 -1.17 -26.61 -27.30
CA THR A 426 -0.58 -26.54 -25.96
C THR A 426 0.19 -25.24 -25.79
N TYR A 427 -0.19 -24.46 -24.77
CA TYR A 427 0.48 -23.24 -24.36
C TYR A 427 1.31 -23.52 -23.10
N LEU A 428 2.64 -23.40 -23.18
CA LEU A 428 3.53 -23.70 -22.06
C LEU A 428 3.73 -22.48 -21.16
N VAL A 429 3.64 -22.65 -19.84
CA VAL A 429 3.72 -21.57 -18.84
C VAL A 429 4.19 -22.10 -17.47
N ALA A 430 5.27 -22.90 -17.46
CA ALA A 430 5.84 -23.43 -16.21
C ALA A 430 6.32 -22.31 -15.26
N ASN A 431 6.94 -21.27 -15.82
CA ASN A 431 7.54 -20.16 -15.08
C ASN A 431 6.51 -19.04 -14.82
N PRO A 432 6.34 -18.54 -13.59
CA PRO A 432 5.65 -17.28 -13.33
C PRO A 432 6.49 -16.08 -13.78
N SER A 433 5.85 -14.91 -13.85
CA SER A 433 6.54 -13.62 -13.98
C SER A 433 7.10 -13.12 -12.65
N SER A 434 7.84 -12.01 -12.67
CA SER A 434 8.47 -11.43 -11.47
C SER A 434 7.51 -11.10 -10.32
N ASP A 435 6.25 -10.77 -10.61
CA ASP A 435 5.18 -10.55 -9.63
C ASP A 435 4.62 -11.84 -8.97
N GLN A 436 5.18 -13.01 -9.34
CA GLN A 436 4.77 -14.35 -8.94
C GLN A 436 3.43 -14.85 -9.52
N LYS A 437 2.80 -14.12 -10.45
CA LYS A 437 1.62 -14.57 -11.20
C LYS A 437 2.01 -15.21 -12.54
N LYS A 438 1.00 -15.72 -13.25
CA LYS A 438 1.13 -16.23 -14.63
C LYS A 438 0.15 -15.50 -15.53
N HIS A 439 0.69 -14.71 -16.46
CA HIS A 439 -0.05 -13.86 -17.38
C HIS A 439 0.04 -14.43 -18.81
N VAL A 440 -1.05 -14.97 -19.34
CA VAL A 440 -1.07 -15.71 -20.59
C VAL A 440 -1.86 -14.98 -21.67
N TRP A 441 -1.30 -14.88 -22.87
CA TRP A 441 -2.02 -14.44 -24.06
C TRP A 441 -2.63 -15.65 -24.76
N VAL A 442 -3.96 -15.80 -24.69
CA VAL A 442 -4.66 -16.96 -25.27
C VAL A 442 -5.99 -16.55 -25.94
N PRO A 443 -6.57 -17.41 -26.81
CA PRO A 443 -7.90 -17.17 -27.39
C PRO A 443 -8.96 -17.08 -26.30
N ALA A 444 -9.91 -16.17 -26.47
CA ALA A 444 -11.01 -15.96 -25.52
C ALA A 444 -12.34 -16.49 -26.07
N ALA A 445 -13.21 -16.93 -25.17
CA ALA A 445 -14.63 -17.09 -25.42
C ALA A 445 -15.42 -16.32 -24.35
N LYS A 446 -16.63 -15.90 -24.70
CA LYS A 446 -17.45 -15.01 -23.88
C LYS A 446 -18.71 -15.71 -23.38
N VAL A 447 -19.01 -15.60 -22.09
CA VAL A 447 -20.31 -15.97 -21.53
C VAL A 447 -21.11 -14.70 -21.25
N THR A 448 -22.24 -14.54 -21.93
CA THR A 448 -23.18 -13.43 -21.73
C THR A 448 -24.36 -13.91 -20.90
N PHE A 449 -24.46 -13.46 -19.65
CA PHE A 449 -25.54 -13.78 -18.71
C PHE A 449 -26.70 -12.80 -18.88
N GLN A 450 -27.92 -13.31 -19.06
CA GLN A 450 -29.12 -12.52 -19.36
C GLN A 450 -30.24 -12.77 -18.35
N VAL A 451 -30.68 -11.72 -17.67
CA VAL A 451 -31.98 -11.72 -16.98
C VAL A 451 -33.11 -11.50 -18.01
N ASN A 452 -34.03 -12.46 -18.07
CA ASN A 452 -35.09 -12.60 -19.08
C ASN A 452 -36.52 -12.42 -18.53
N GLU A 453 -36.68 -12.45 -17.20
CA GLU A 453 -37.91 -12.03 -16.51
C GLU A 453 -37.91 -10.49 -16.44
N VAL A 454 -39.06 -9.87 -16.74
CA VAL A 454 -39.12 -8.40 -16.93
C VAL A 454 -38.69 -7.60 -15.69
N SER A 455 -38.90 -8.17 -14.50
CA SER A 455 -38.60 -7.55 -13.20
C SER A 455 -37.32 -8.09 -12.54
N ALA A 456 -36.49 -8.83 -13.28
CA ALA A 456 -35.31 -9.47 -12.74
C ALA A 456 -34.05 -8.61 -12.84
N VAL A 457 -33.23 -8.69 -11.79
CA VAL A 457 -32.01 -7.92 -11.59
C VAL A 457 -30.90 -8.81 -11.03
N PHE A 458 -29.65 -8.54 -11.40
CA PHE A 458 -28.47 -9.11 -10.76
C PHE A 458 -28.31 -8.60 -9.32
N PRO A 459 -27.42 -9.19 -8.49
CA PRO A 459 -27.15 -8.72 -7.12
C PRO A 459 -26.70 -7.25 -6.99
N ASP A 460 -26.29 -6.61 -8.08
CA ASP A 460 -25.95 -5.18 -8.14
C ASP A 460 -27.11 -4.27 -8.58
N GLY A 461 -28.35 -4.80 -8.62
CA GLY A 461 -29.56 -4.14 -9.06
C GLY A 461 -29.74 -4.04 -10.58
N SER A 462 -28.69 -4.28 -11.37
CA SER A 462 -28.77 -4.07 -12.82
C SER A 462 -29.58 -5.15 -13.54
N ALA A 463 -30.34 -4.76 -14.57
CA ALA A 463 -31.02 -5.67 -15.53
C ALA A 463 -30.28 -5.76 -16.89
N ALA A 464 -29.04 -5.27 -16.93
CA ALA A 464 -28.18 -5.28 -18.10
C ALA A 464 -27.36 -6.56 -18.17
N ASP A 465 -27.26 -7.14 -19.35
CA ASP A 465 -26.55 -8.38 -19.63
C ASP A 465 -25.08 -8.30 -19.14
N LYS A 466 -24.61 -9.33 -18.42
CA LYS A 466 -23.24 -9.39 -17.87
C LYS A 466 -22.35 -10.25 -18.74
N GLU A 467 -21.19 -9.74 -19.14
CA GLU A 467 -20.28 -10.46 -20.02
C GLU A 467 -18.99 -10.86 -19.28
N VAL A 468 -18.69 -12.16 -19.28
CA VAL A 468 -17.48 -12.73 -18.66
C VAL A 468 -16.62 -13.35 -19.75
N LEU A 469 -15.34 -12.98 -19.81
CA LEU A 469 -14.36 -13.58 -20.71
C LEU A 469 -13.66 -14.75 -20.02
N GLY A 470 -13.54 -15.88 -20.72
CA GLY A 470 -12.77 -17.04 -20.31
C GLY A 470 -11.79 -17.49 -21.39
N MET A 471 -10.75 -18.23 -20.99
CA MET A 471 -9.79 -18.83 -21.92
C MET A 471 -10.48 -19.95 -22.70
N ARG A 472 -10.49 -19.89 -24.04
CA ARG A 472 -11.22 -20.87 -24.85
C ARG A 472 -10.54 -22.25 -24.76
N GLY A 473 -11.29 -23.27 -24.33
CA GLY A 473 -10.76 -24.60 -24.02
C GLY A 473 -10.50 -24.87 -22.54
N MET A 474 -10.68 -23.86 -21.68
CA MET A 474 -10.56 -23.96 -20.21
C MET A 474 -11.91 -23.65 -19.53
N LYS A 475 -11.99 -23.71 -18.20
CA LYS A 475 -13.15 -23.20 -17.44
C LYS A 475 -13.07 -21.69 -17.25
N LEU A 476 -14.18 -21.05 -16.87
CA LEU A 476 -14.16 -19.66 -16.39
C LEU A 476 -13.27 -19.50 -15.15
N SER A 477 -13.36 -20.43 -14.18
CA SER A 477 -12.63 -20.37 -12.91
C SER A 477 -11.10 -20.47 -13.02
N ASP A 478 -10.58 -20.88 -14.18
CA ASP A 478 -9.14 -21.12 -14.38
C ASP A 478 -8.37 -19.81 -14.59
N ALA A 479 -9.09 -18.72 -14.89
CA ALA A 479 -8.57 -17.34 -14.88
C ALA A 479 -9.14 -16.55 -13.70
N LYS A 480 -8.28 -15.74 -13.07
CA LYS A 480 -8.66 -14.76 -12.04
C LYS A 480 -8.92 -13.38 -12.66
N GLU A 481 -8.09 -12.98 -13.62
CA GLU A 481 -8.20 -11.67 -14.27
C GLU A 481 -8.23 -11.89 -15.80
N ALA A 482 -9.00 -11.08 -16.53
CA ALA A 482 -9.09 -11.07 -17.98
C ALA A 482 -9.03 -9.62 -18.49
N ASN A 483 -8.06 -9.31 -19.35
CA ASN A 483 -7.86 -8.00 -19.96
C ASN A 483 -7.77 -6.83 -18.94
N GLY A 484 -7.30 -7.12 -17.73
CA GLY A 484 -7.17 -6.17 -16.61
C GLY A 484 -8.39 -6.04 -15.70
N ALA A 485 -9.48 -6.78 -15.93
CA ALA A 485 -10.64 -6.87 -15.04
C ALA A 485 -10.70 -8.24 -14.34
N GLU A 486 -11.38 -8.34 -13.19
CA GLU A 486 -11.55 -9.61 -12.47
C GLU A 486 -12.61 -10.52 -13.14
N VAL A 487 -12.37 -11.83 -13.17
CA VAL A 487 -13.25 -12.84 -13.78
C VAL A 487 -14.31 -13.27 -12.75
N VAL A 488 -15.29 -12.40 -12.54
CA VAL A 488 -16.40 -12.63 -11.60
C VAL A 488 -17.60 -13.24 -12.33
N ILE A 489 -18.02 -14.43 -11.90
CA ILE A 489 -19.28 -15.04 -12.34
C ILE A 489 -20.44 -14.32 -11.63
N PRO A 490 -21.48 -13.83 -12.33
CA PRO A 490 -22.60 -13.14 -11.70
C PRO A 490 -23.33 -14.04 -10.68
N GLY A 491 -23.59 -13.49 -9.50
CA GLY A 491 -24.41 -14.15 -8.47
C GLY A 491 -25.89 -14.27 -8.86
N GLU A 492 -26.66 -14.92 -8.01
CA GLU A 492 -28.07 -15.25 -8.27
C GLU A 492 -28.93 -13.99 -8.45
N PRO A 493 -29.65 -13.84 -9.58
CA PRO A 493 -30.54 -12.70 -9.79
C PRO A 493 -31.83 -12.86 -8.99
N THR A 494 -32.45 -11.74 -8.63
CA THR A 494 -33.75 -11.69 -7.93
C THR A 494 -34.81 -11.04 -8.83
N ALA A 495 -36.10 -11.29 -8.61
CA ALA A 495 -37.19 -10.73 -9.42
C ALA A 495 -38.27 -10.08 -8.57
N ALA A 496 -38.58 -8.80 -8.83
CA ALA A 496 -39.60 -8.06 -8.06
C ALA A 496 -41.04 -8.57 -8.30
N SER A 497 -41.28 -9.41 -9.31
CA SER A 497 -42.53 -10.16 -9.49
C SER A 497 -42.76 -11.26 -8.45
N GLY A 498 -41.75 -11.62 -7.65
CA GLY A 498 -41.80 -12.66 -6.61
C GLY A 498 -41.50 -14.08 -7.09
N LYS A 499 -41.12 -14.27 -8.35
CA LYS A 499 -40.67 -15.56 -8.88
C LYS A 499 -39.30 -15.94 -8.29
N THR A 500 -39.11 -17.23 -8.04
CA THR A 500 -37.85 -17.78 -7.53
C THR A 500 -36.90 -18.11 -8.68
N PHE A 501 -35.62 -17.73 -8.56
CA PHE A 501 -34.56 -18.12 -9.50
C PHE A 501 -34.31 -19.64 -9.42
N ALA A 502 -34.24 -20.29 -10.58
CA ALA A 502 -34.11 -21.75 -10.71
C ALA A 502 -32.79 -22.17 -11.39
N GLY A 503 -31.83 -21.26 -11.51
CA GLY A 503 -30.52 -21.48 -12.14
C GLY A 503 -30.38 -20.84 -13.52
N TRP A 504 -29.14 -20.88 -14.04
CA TRP A 504 -28.78 -20.43 -15.38
C TRP A 504 -29.00 -21.57 -16.40
N PHE A 505 -29.52 -21.24 -17.58
CA PHE A 505 -29.80 -22.18 -18.67
C PHE A 505 -29.32 -21.62 -20.01
N TYR A 506 -29.13 -22.48 -21.01
CA TYR A 506 -28.78 -22.09 -22.37
C TYR A 506 -29.44 -23.01 -23.40
N LYS A 507 -29.44 -22.60 -24.67
CA LYS A 507 -29.91 -23.42 -25.78
C LYS A 507 -28.76 -24.00 -26.59
N ASP A 508 -28.85 -25.29 -26.88
CA ASP A 508 -27.92 -26.04 -27.73
C ASP A 508 -28.72 -26.58 -28.93
N GLY A 509 -28.95 -25.71 -29.91
CA GLY A 509 -30.01 -25.90 -30.90
C GLY A 509 -31.38 -25.63 -30.27
N GLU A 510 -32.31 -26.57 -30.41
CA GLU A 510 -33.63 -26.52 -29.76
C GLU A 510 -33.62 -27.11 -28.33
N GLU A 511 -32.53 -27.74 -27.90
CA GLU A 511 -32.44 -28.38 -26.59
C GLU A 511 -32.03 -27.36 -25.51
N GLU A 512 -32.86 -27.18 -24.48
CA GLU A 512 -32.55 -26.33 -23.32
C GLU A 512 -31.76 -27.14 -22.28
N LYS A 513 -30.59 -26.61 -21.86
CA LYS A 513 -29.66 -27.25 -20.93
C LYS A 513 -29.35 -26.31 -19.77
N GLN A 514 -29.19 -26.88 -18.57
CA GLN A 514 -28.70 -26.13 -17.41
C GLN A 514 -27.22 -25.77 -17.63
N TYR A 515 -26.85 -24.53 -17.31
CA TYR A 515 -25.47 -24.07 -17.38
C TYR A 515 -24.70 -24.51 -16.13
N ASP A 516 -23.56 -25.17 -16.34
CA ASP A 516 -22.58 -25.49 -15.31
C ASP A 516 -21.37 -24.54 -15.42
N PRO A 517 -21.09 -23.67 -14.43
CA PRO A 517 -19.92 -22.79 -14.43
C PRO A 517 -18.58 -23.54 -14.31
N GLN A 518 -18.60 -24.84 -14.00
CA GLN A 518 -17.41 -25.72 -14.01
C GLN A 518 -17.19 -26.43 -15.36
N ALA A 519 -18.06 -26.23 -16.35
CA ALA A 519 -17.86 -26.73 -17.69
C ALA A 519 -16.76 -25.97 -18.45
N VAL A 520 -16.16 -26.65 -19.44
CA VAL A 520 -15.15 -26.06 -20.33
C VAL A 520 -15.83 -25.17 -21.38
N LEU A 521 -15.36 -23.93 -21.50
CA LEU A 521 -15.88 -22.93 -22.43
C LEU A 521 -15.19 -23.06 -23.79
N THR A 522 -15.86 -23.68 -24.77
CA THR A 522 -15.29 -23.96 -26.10
C THR A 522 -15.67 -22.94 -27.18
N LYS A 523 -16.68 -22.11 -26.94
CA LYS A 523 -17.24 -21.09 -27.85
C LYS A 523 -17.98 -20.03 -27.05
N ASP A 524 -18.32 -18.90 -27.67
CA ASP A 524 -19.21 -17.91 -27.06
C ASP A 524 -20.58 -18.55 -26.71
N LEU A 525 -21.12 -18.17 -25.55
CA LEU A 525 -22.30 -18.76 -24.95
C LEU A 525 -23.21 -17.68 -24.36
N VAL A 526 -24.49 -17.69 -24.73
CA VAL A 526 -25.51 -16.87 -24.07
C VAL A 526 -26.26 -17.76 -23.08
N VAL A 527 -26.25 -17.38 -21.80
CA VAL A 527 -26.98 -18.07 -20.73
C VAL A 527 -28.06 -17.14 -20.18
N TYR A 528 -29.25 -17.66 -19.95
CA TYR A 528 -30.38 -16.92 -19.42
C TYR A 528 -30.86 -17.47 -18.08
N ALA A 529 -31.41 -16.62 -17.23
CA ALA A 529 -32.01 -17.04 -15.98
C ALA A 529 -33.25 -17.90 -16.23
N LYS A 530 -33.52 -18.88 -15.37
CA LYS A 530 -34.80 -19.61 -15.35
C LYS A 530 -35.53 -19.33 -14.05
N TRP A 531 -36.85 -19.31 -14.10
CA TRP A 531 -37.71 -18.85 -13.01
C TRP A 531 -38.83 -19.85 -12.72
N THR A 532 -39.24 -19.91 -11.46
CA THR A 532 -40.35 -20.76 -10.99
C THR A 532 -41.30 -19.97 -10.08
N GLY A 533 -42.56 -20.41 -10.03
CA GLY A 533 -43.65 -19.71 -9.36
C GLY A 533 -44.43 -18.76 -10.28
N GLU A 534 -45.59 -18.33 -9.81
CA GLU A 534 -46.41 -17.29 -10.46
C GLU A 534 -45.99 -15.90 -9.95
N ALA A 535 -46.31 -14.84 -10.70
CA ALA A 535 -46.06 -13.47 -10.28
C ALA A 535 -47.11 -13.04 -9.25
N VAL A 536 -46.67 -12.51 -8.11
CA VAL A 536 -47.54 -12.10 -6.98
C VAL A 536 -47.70 -10.58 -6.83
N ASN A 537 -46.87 -9.79 -7.52
CA ASN A 537 -46.83 -8.33 -7.41
C ASN A 537 -47.26 -7.64 -8.72
N LYS A 538 -48.00 -6.53 -8.60
CA LYS A 538 -48.22 -5.56 -9.69
C LYS A 538 -47.00 -4.64 -9.80
N LEU A 539 -46.72 -4.14 -11.01
CA LEU A 539 -45.43 -3.53 -11.35
C LEU A 539 -45.57 -2.13 -12.00
N VAL A 540 -44.55 -1.30 -11.83
CA VAL A 540 -44.36 -0.03 -12.57
C VAL A 540 -43.09 -0.12 -13.41
N ALA A 541 -43.20 0.29 -14.67
CA ALA A 541 -42.12 0.26 -15.66
C ALA A 541 -41.63 1.68 -15.97
N TYR A 542 -40.43 2.01 -15.54
CA TYR A 542 -39.83 3.34 -15.72
C TYR A 542 -38.96 3.40 -16.98
N GLU A 543 -39.34 4.25 -17.93
CA GLU A 543 -38.61 4.48 -19.20
C GLU A 543 -37.90 5.83 -19.22
N ILE A 544 -36.71 5.89 -19.83
CA ILE A 544 -36.05 7.16 -20.17
C ILE A 544 -36.73 7.73 -21.41
N ASN A 545 -37.33 8.91 -21.28
CA ASN A 545 -38.06 9.50 -22.41
C ASN A 545 -37.10 9.91 -23.55
N ASN A 546 -37.59 9.81 -24.79
CA ASN A 546 -36.86 10.00 -26.05
C ASN A 546 -35.70 9.01 -26.31
N GLY A 547 -35.92 7.73 -26.04
CA GLY A 547 -35.55 6.67 -27.00
C GLY A 547 -34.09 6.21 -27.03
N SER A 548 -33.46 6.04 -25.87
CA SER A 548 -32.11 5.43 -25.77
C SER A 548 -32.03 3.94 -26.17
N GLY A 549 -33.18 3.26 -26.27
CA GLY A 549 -33.24 1.80 -26.50
C GLY A 549 -32.96 0.95 -25.25
N ALA A 550 -32.76 1.57 -24.08
CA ALA A 550 -32.62 0.86 -22.81
C ALA A 550 -33.92 0.13 -22.42
N LYS A 551 -33.78 -1.03 -21.75
CA LYS A 551 -34.91 -1.72 -21.09
C LYS A 551 -35.49 -0.80 -19.98
N PRO A 552 -36.81 -0.80 -19.74
CA PRO A 552 -37.38 -0.08 -18.60
C PRO A 552 -36.88 -0.65 -17.26
N THR A 553 -36.71 0.22 -16.26
CA THR A 553 -36.47 -0.22 -14.87
C THR A 553 -37.81 -0.61 -14.24
N ILE A 554 -37.93 -1.85 -13.75
CA ILE A 554 -39.20 -2.34 -13.18
C ILE A 554 -39.14 -2.37 -11.66
N ILE A 555 -40.18 -1.84 -11.00
CA ILE A 555 -40.32 -1.79 -9.54
C ILE A 555 -41.72 -2.23 -9.13
N ALA A 556 -41.85 -2.94 -8.01
CA ALA A 556 -43.16 -3.21 -7.39
C ALA A 556 -43.58 -1.99 -6.55
N GLY A 557 -44.72 -1.39 -6.91
CA GLY A 557 -45.30 -0.25 -6.17
C GLY A 557 -46.37 -0.67 -5.17
N GLU A 558 -46.71 0.20 -4.22
CA GLU A 558 -47.86 -0.04 -3.34
C GLU A 558 -49.16 -0.04 -4.17
N VAL A 559 -50.00 -1.07 -4.01
CA VAL A 559 -51.27 -1.20 -4.74
C VAL A 559 -52.42 -0.78 -3.82
N LYS A 560 -53.25 0.15 -4.29
CA LYS A 560 -54.53 0.53 -3.66
C LYS A 560 -55.64 0.41 -4.70
N GLU A 561 -56.57 -0.52 -4.47
CA GLU A 561 -57.65 -0.87 -5.42
C GLU A 561 -57.08 -1.24 -6.81
N ASP A 562 -57.49 -0.58 -7.90
CA ASP A 562 -56.90 -0.73 -9.25
C ASP A 562 -55.88 0.38 -9.57
N THR A 563 -55.18 0.91 -8.56
CA THR A 563 -54.14 1.93 -8.71
C THR A 563 -52.82 1.49 -8.06
N ILE A 564 -51.70 1.96 -8.60
CA ILE A 564 -50.35 1.64 -8.13
C ILE A 564 -49.53 2.92 -7.89
N GLN A 565 -48.73 2.93 -6.83
CA GLN A 565 -47.93 4.10 -6.44
C GLN A 565 -46.69 4.27 -7.33
N ILE A 566 -46.38 5.52 -7.67
CA ILE A 566 -45.17 5.92 -8.41
C ILE A 566 -44.05 6.27 -7.42
N VAL A 567 -42.90 5.58 -7.50
CA VAL A 567 -41.71 5.87 -6.68
C VAL A 567 -40.86 7.02 -7.24
N SER A 568 -39.91 7.52 -6.44
CA SER A 568 -38.99 8.61 -6.82
C SER A 568 -37.90 8.17 -7.79
N LEU A 569 -37.25 9.14 -8.47
CA LEU A 569 -36.06 8.88 -9.28
C LEU A 569 -34.95 8.19 -8.45
N ALA A 570 -34.77 8.58 -7.19
CA ALA A 570 -33.77 7.97 -6.32
C ALA A 570 -34.04 6.49 -6.04
N GLU A 571 -35.32 6.06 -6.03
CA GLU A 571 -35.69 4.65 -5.90
C GLU A 571 -35.53 3.89 -7.22
N VAL A 572 -35.82 4.53 -8.36
CA VAL A 572 -35.48 3.99 -9.68
C VAL A 572 -33.97 3.83 -9.87
N GLN A 573 -33.17 4.75 -9.32
CA GLN A 573 -31.71 4.71 -9.36
C GLN A 573 -31.08 3.75 -8.34
N LYS A 574 -31.73 3.46 -7.20
CA LYS A 574 -31.34 2.37 -6.29
C LYS A 574 -31.43 1.01 -6.98
N VAL A 575 -32.43 0.80 -7.85
CA VAL A 575 -32.56 -0.42 -8.64
C VAL A 575 -31.61 -0.36 -9.85
N ASN A 576 -31.69 0.69 -10.66
CA ASN A 576 -30.86 0.85 -11.85
C ASN A 576 -30.01 2.13 -11.77
N PRO A 577 -28.76 2.06 -11.25
CA PRO A 577 -27.87 3.22 -11.16
C PRO A 577 -27.54 3.86 -12.52
N ALA A 578 -27.69 3.14 -13.63
CA ALA A 578 -27.53 3.68 -14.98
C ALA A 578 -28.75 4.47 -15.49
N PHE A 579 -29.79 4.67 -14.66
CA PHE A 579 -30.96 5.49 -14.96
C PHE A 579 -30.66 7.00 -14.75
N GLU A 580 -29.59 7.50 -15.38
CA GLU A 580 -29.31 8.92 -15.57
C GLU A 580 -29.02 9.20 -17.06
N THR A 581 -29.52 10.30 -17.60
CA THR A 581 -29.08 10.79 -18.91
C THR A 581 -27.95 11.81 -18.75
N VAL A 582 -26.72 11.38 -19.07
CA VAL A 582 -25.52 12.23 -18.98
C VAL A 582 -25.74 13.56 -19.70
N GLY A 583 -25.52 14.66 -18.98
CA GLY A 583 -25.75 16.01 -19.51
C GLY A 583 -27.19 16.50 -19.42
N LYS A 584 -28.08 15.86 -18.65
CA LYS A 584 -29.43 16.37 -18.34
C LYS A 584 -29.79 16.22 -16.86
N ASN A 585 -30.69 17.07 -16.39
CA ASN A 585 -31.36 16.99 -15.09
C ASN A 585 -32.73 16.33 -15.29
N PHE A 586 -33.13 15.42 -14.39
CA PHE A 586 -34.52 14.95 -14.31
C PHE A 586 -35.44 16.10 -13.87
N THR A 587 -36.67 16.14 -14.40
CA THR A 587 -37.65 17.16 -14.00
C THR A 587 -38.93 16.58 -13.41
N TYR A 588 -39.50 15.53 -14.00
CA TYR A 588 -40.71 14.84 -13.48
C TYR A 588 -41.01 13.52 -14.21
N TRP A 589 -41.95 12.76 -13.66
CA TRP A 589 -42.53 11.56 -14.27
C TRP A 589 -43.77 11.87 -15.12
N SER A 590 -44.06 11.07 -16.14
CA SER A 590 -45.24 11.26 -16.99
C SER A 590 -45.89 9.93 -17.41
N THR A 591 -47.21 9.91 -17.56
CA THR A 591 -47.96 8.75 -18.08
C THR A 591 -47.92 8.64 -19.61
N ASP A 592 -47.56 9.70 -20.32
CA ASP A 592 -47.42 9.69 -21.79
C ASP A 592 -45.98 9.97 -22.26
N LYS A 593 -45.66 9.46 -23.45
CA LYS A 593 -44.31 9.54 -24.02
C LYS A 593 -43.96 10.93 -24.56
N GLU A 594 -44.92 11.81 -24.79
CA GLU A 594 -44.63 13.20 -25.13
C GLU A 594 -44.52 14.10 -23.88
N GLY A 595 -44.74 13.55 -22.68
CA GLY A 595 -44.43 14.22 -21.42
C GLY A 595 -45.43 15.29 -20.99
N LYS A 596 -46.70 15.17 -21.40
CA LYS A 596 -47.76 16.17 -21.21
C LYS A 596 -48.54 15.93 -19.91
N GLU A 597 -48.80 14.68 -19.58
CA GLU A 597 -49.51 14.22 -18.40
C GLU A 597 -48.50 14.02 -17.26
N LYS A 598 -48.25 15.07 -16.48
CA LYS A 598 -47.30 15.04 -15.36
C LYS A 598 -47.87 14.26 -14.17
N VAL A 599 -47.04 13.39 -13.58
CA VAL A 599 -47.23 12.76 -12.28
C VAL A 599 -45.96 12.93 -11.42
N GLU A 600 -46.09 12.82 -10.10
CA GLU A 600 -45.00 12.98 -9.13
C GLU A 600 -44.73 11.67 -8.36
N ALA A 601 -43.63 11.64 -7.61
CA ALA A 601 -43.37 10.57 -6.66
C ALA A 601 -44.39 10.60 -5.52
N GLY A 602 -45.02 9.47 -5.24
CA GLY A 602 -46.10 9.30 -4.26
C GLY A 602 -47.51 9.24 -4.85
N ASP A 603 -47.70 9.67 -6.10
CA ASP A 603 -48.99 9.61 -6.80
C ASP A 603 -49.43 8.17 -7.09
N PHE A 604 -50.74 7.95 -7.19
CA PHE A 604 -51.35 6.66 -7.54
C PHE A 604 -51.93 6.69 -8.95
N VAL A 605 -51.39 5.86 -9.85
CA VAL A 605 -51.78 5.78 -11.27
C VAL A 605 -52.65 4.53 -11.51
N PRO A 606 -53.77 4.61 -12.27
CA PRO A 606 -54.61 3.45 -12.55
C PRO A 606 -53.92 2.35 -13.37
N LEU A 607 -53.97 1.12 -12.86
CA LEU A 607 -53.54 -0.10 -13.56
C LEU A 607 -54.47 -0.45 -14.73
N ASN A 608 -55.75 -0.10 -14.64
CA ASN A 608 -56.79 -0.44 -15.62
C ASN A 608 -56.88 -1.96 -15.87
N GLY A 609 -56.80 -2.75 -14.80
CA GLY A 609 -56.81 -4.22 -14.86
C GLY A 609 -55.56 -4.88 -15.44
N LYS A 610 -54.48 -4.13 -15.72
CA LYS A 610 -53.18 -4.67 -16.17
C LYS A 610 -52.34 -5.19 -15.00
N ASP A 611 -51.26 -5.91 -15.31
CA ASP A 611 -50.24 -6.30 -14.34
C ASP A 611 -49.11 -5.26 -14.19
N ALA A 612 -48.98 -4.34 -15.15
CA ALA A 612 -48.03 -3.24 -15.10
C ALA A 612 -48.53 -1.95 -15.77
N VAL A 613 -47.98 -0.81 -15.35
CA VAL A 613 -48.11 0.52 -15.99
C VAL A 613 -46.74 1.09 -16.36
N THR A 614 -46.64 1.84 -17.46
CA THR A 614 -45.38 2.48 -17.90
C THR A 614 -45.39 3.97 -17.56
N ILE A 615 -44.25 4.48 -17.09
CA ILE A 615 -44.03 5.86 -16.66
C ILE A 615 -42.72 6.38 -17.27
N TYR A 616 -42.75 7.58 -17.85
CA TYR A 616 -41.64 8.16 -18.61
C TYR A 616 -40.93 9.26 -17.79
N ALA A 617 -39.59 9.21 -17.72
CA ALA A 617 -38.78 10.26 -17.12
C ALA A 617 -38.56 11.42 -18.09
N ASN A 618 -38.98 12.63 -17.72
CA ASN A 618 -38.66 13.86 -18.45
C ASN A 618 -37.36 14.51 -17.92
N TRP A 619 -36.64 15.18 -18.83
CA TRP A 619 -35.29 15.69 -18.60
C TRP A 619 -35.02 17.01 -19.32
N GLU A 620 -34.31 17.94 -18.68
CA GLU A 620 -33.81 19.20 -19.24
C GLU A 620 -32.27 19.22 -19.33
N PRO A 621 -31.65 19.85 -20.35
CA PRO A 621 -30.19 19.90 -20.47
C PRO A 621 -29.47 20.52 -19.25
N LYS A 622 -28.40 19.88 -18.77
CA LYS A 622 -27.47 20.46 -17.80
C LYS A 622 -26.72 21.63 -18.46
N LYS A 623 -26.73 22.78 -17.77
CA LYS A 623 -26.17 24.04 -18.25
C LYS A 623 -25.03 24.51 -17.36
N TYR A 624 -23.84 24.59 -17.94
CA TYR A 624 -22.58 24.87 -17.26
C TYR A 624 -22.11 26.30 -17.47
N THR A 625 -21.57 26.90 -16.41
CA THR A 625 -20.96 28.22 -16.45
C THR A 625 -19.58 28.13 -17.10
N VAL A 626 -19.22 29.12 -17.92
CA VAL A 626 -17.90 29.22 -18.55
C VAL A 626 -17.20 30.46 -18.02
N ARG A 627 -15.97 30.29 -17.51
CA ARG A 627 -15.17 31.35 -16.89
C ARG A 627 -13.79 31.43 -17.53
N PHE A 628 -13.21 32.63 -17.54
CA PHE A 628 -11.83 32.87 -17.95
C PHE A 628 -11.13 33.64 -16.83
N SER A 629 -10.06 33.10 -16.25
CA SER A 629 -9.30 33.74 -15.17
C SER A 629 -7.99 34.29 -15.71
N ALA A 630 -7.72 35.56 -15.40
CA ALA A 630 -6.42 36.20 -15.58
C ALA A 630 -5.40 35.78 -14.49
N ASN A 631 -5.82 34.99 -13.50
CA ASN A 631 -4.97 34.20 -12.60
C ASN A 631 -3.89 35.04 -11.89
N GLY A 632 -4.34 35.95 -11.02
CA GLY A 632 -3.54 37.01 -10.39
C GLY A 632 -3.40 38.28 -11.25
N GLY A 633 -3.47 38.15 -12.58
CA GLY A 633 -3.47 39.29 -13.50
C GLY A 633 -4.84 39.96 -13.66
N LYS A 634 -4.87 41.05 -14.43
CA LYS A 634 -6.07 41.79 -14.81
C LYS A 634 -6.19 41.87 -16.33
N PHE A 635 -7.38 41.70 -16.86
CA PHE A 635 -7.64 41.78 -18.30
C PHE A 635 -7.44 43.22 -18.81
N SER A 636 -6.81 43.35 -19.98
CA SER A 636 -6.61 44.64 -20.63
C SER A 636 -7.94 45.26 -21.10
N ALA A 637 -7.97 46.58 -21.30
CA ALA A 637 -9.17 47.28 -21.78
C ALA A 637 -9.63 46.76 -23.16
N ASP A 638 -8.67 46.42 -24.03
CA ASP A 638 -8.91 45.89 -25.38
C ASP A 638 -9.17 44.36 -25.41
N SER A 639 -9.19 43.70 -24.25
CA SER A 639 -9.50 42.27 -24.16
C SER A 639 -10.95 41.97 -24.58
N PRO A 640 -11.25 40.78 -25.15
CA PRO A 640 -12.62 40.39 -25.51
C PRO A 640 -13.62 40.38 -24.35
N PHE A 641 -13.14 40.45 -23.09
CA PHE A 641 -13.95 40.48 -21.88
C PHE A 641 -14.35 41.90 -21.45
N LYS A 642 -13.59 42.92 -21.87
CA LYS A 642 -13.79 44.33 -21.49
C LYS A 642 -14.11 45.27 -22.66
N ALA A 643 -13.81 44.86 -23.91
CA ALA A 643 -14.09 45.66 -25.10
C ALA A 643 -15.58 46.03 -25.22
N GLU A 644 -15.88 47.26 -25.65
CA GLU A 644 -17.23 47.85 -25.66
C GLU A 644 -18.29 46.98 -26.37
N ALA A 645 -17.88 46.26 -27.43
CA ALA A 645 -18.76 45.44 -28.26
C ALA A 645 -19.11 44.06 -27.66
N THR A 646 -18.44 43.62 -26.60
CA THR A 646 -18.57 42.25 -26.04
C THR A 646 -18.62 42.17 -24.52
N LYS A 647 -18.30 43.26 -23.80
CA LYS A 647 -18.38 43.35 -22.33
C LYS A 647 -19.78 43.04 -21.76
N ASP A 648 -20.84 43.17 -22.55
CA ASP A 648 -22.20 42.85 -22.11
C ASP A 648 -22.40 41.34 -21.89
N LYS A 649 -21.62 40.48 -22.56
CA LYS A 649 -21.68 39.01 -22.44
C LYS A 649 -21.06 38.47 -21.15
N PHE A 650 -20.26 39.28 -20.45
CA PHE A 650 -19.50 38.85 -19.28
C PHE A 650 -19.87 39.64 -18.02
N THR A 651 -19.66 39.02 -16.86
CA THR A 651 -19.49 39.67 -15.57
C THR A 651 -18.03 39.55 -15.20
N ILE A 652 -17.39 40.63 -14.73
CA ILE A 652 -16.03 40.59 -14.21
C ILE A 652 -16.10 40.44 -12.68
N GLU A 653 -15.59 39.32 -12.20
CA GLU A 653 -15.42 38.97 -10.79
C GLU A 653 -13.93 39.01 -10.42
N THR A 654 -13.59 38.75 -9.16
CA THR A 654 -12.20 38.69 -8.67
C THR A 654 -11.96 37.34 -7.99
N ASP A 655 -10.89 36.65 -8.36
CA ASP A 655 -10.48 35.40 -7.72
C ASP A 655 -9.72 35.61 -6.41
N ALA A 656 -9.48 34.53 -5.66
CA ALA A 656 -8.77 34.53 -4.39
C ALA A 656 -7.31 35.00 -4.47
N THR A 657 -6.78 35.25 -5.68
CA THR A 657 -5.43 35.78 -5.90
C THR A 657 -5.43 37.28 -6.21
N GLY A 658 -6.61 37.92 -6.25
CA GLY A 658 -6.78 39.32 -6.66
C GLY A 658 -6.83 39.51 -8.18
N GLY A 659 -6.80 38.43 -8.95
CA GLY A 659 -6.92 38.43 -10.41
C GLY A 659 -8.37 38.55 -10.87
N GLU A 660 -8.56 39.01 -12.10
CA GLU A 660 -9.90 39.14 -12.68
C GLU A 660 -10.40 37.84 -13.30
N VAL A 661 -11.69 37.55 -13.12
CA VAL A 661 -12.38 36.40 -13.74
C VAL A 661 -13.54 36.91 -14.57
N ALA A 662 -13.51 36.65 -15.88
CA ALA A 662 -14.60 36.93 -16.79
C ALA A 662 -15.56 35.73 -16.83
N VAL A 663 -16.70 35.86 -16.16
CA VAL A 663 -17.78 34.85 -16.13
C VAL A 663 -18.75 35.13 -17.26
N ALA A 664 -18.96 34.18 -18.17
CA ALA A 664 -19.96 34.31 -19.22
C ALA A 664 -21.38 34.23 -18.64
N LYS A 665 -22.26 35.13 -19.08
CA LYS A 665 -23.67 35.18 -18.63
C LYS A 665 -24.53 34.09 -19.28
N GLU A 666 -24.20 33.72 -20.52
CA GLU A 666 -24.76 32.53 -21.16
C GLU A 666 -24.06 31.27 -20.66
N LYS A 667 -24.82 30.16 -20.57
CA LYS A 667 -24.30 28.85 -20.13
C LYS A 667 -24.16 27.89 -21.29
N ALA A 668 -23.12 27.04 -21.26
CA ALA A 668 -22.88 25.99 -22.22
C ALA A 668 -23.71 24.74 -21.91
N GLU A 669 -24.26 24.08 -22.93
CA GLU A 669 -24.87 22.75 -22.78
C GLU A 669 -23.80 21.65 -22.80
N HIS A 670 -24.08 20.53 -22.13
CA HIS A 670 -23.18 19.39 -22.05
C HIS A 670 -22.62 18.94 -23.41
N GLY A 671 -21.30 18.81 -23.51
CA GLY A 671 -20.61 18.38 -24.72
C GLY A 671 -20.24 19.52 -25.68
N THR A 672 -20.73 20.75 -25.46
CA THR A 672 -20.39 21.93 -26.27
C THR A 672 -18.89 22.25 -26.13
N THR A 673 -18.18 22.49 -27.24
CA THR A 673 -16.77 22.90 -27.18
C THR A 673 -16.63 24.40 -26.96
N LEU A 674 -15.52 24.86 -26.36
CA LEU A 674 -15.22 26.29 -26.19
C LEU A 674 -15.36 27.08 -27.50
N ARG A 675 -14.91 26.51 -28.63
CA ARG A 675 -15.06 27.12 -29.97
C ARG A 675 -16.51 27.28 -30.41
N LYS A 676 -17.37 26.29 -30.14
CA LYS A 676 -18.82 26.40 -30.41
C LYS A 676 -19.48 27.43 -29.50
N PHE A 677 -19.14 27.41 -28.21
CA PHE A 677 -19.68 28.35 -27.22
C PHE A 677 -19.34 29.81 -27.54
N THR A 678 -18.06 30.11 -27.79
CA THR A 678 -17.61 31.47 -28.16
C THR A 678 -18.27 31.99 -29.44
N SER A 679 -18.48 31.13 -30.44
CA SER A 679 -19.25 31.48 -31.64
C SER A 679 -20.74 31.70 -31.36
N ALA A 680 -21.36 30.94 -30.46
CA ALA A 680 -22.77 31.11 -30.08
C ALA A 680 -23.02 32.44 -29.36
N ILE A 681 -22.13 32.84 -28.44
CA ILE A 681 -22.17 34.15 -27.77
C ILE A 681 -21.63 35.32 -28.63
N GLN A 682 -21.19 35.01 -29.86
CA GLN A 682 -20.67 35.96 -30.87
C GLN A 682 -19.37 36.69 -30.46
N VAL A 683 -18.55 36.11 -29.58
CA VAL A 683 -17.29 36.71 -29.12
C VAL A 683 -16.07 36.06 -29.76
N ASN A 684 -15.34 36.84 -30.55
CA ASN A 684 -14.10 36.41 -31.22
C ASN A 684 -12.86 36.67 -30.35
N GLY A 685 -11.73 36.04 -30.69
CA GLY A 685 -10.44 36.28 -30.03
C GLY A 685 -10.27 35.66 -28.63
N ILE A 686 -11.23 34.86 -28.15
CA ILE A 686 -11.15 34.15 -26.86
C ILE A 686 -10.53 32.76 -26.98
N ASN A 687 -10.64 32.07 -28.12
CA ASN A 687 -10.31 30.63 -28.21
C ASN A 687 -8.86 30.28 -27.86
N GLU A 688 -7.93 31.21 -28.07
CA GLU A 688 -6.53 31.14 -27.67
C GLU A 688 -6.17 32.52 -27.06
N PRO A 689 -5.42 32.59 -25.95
CA PRO A 689 -5.02 33.87 -25.36
C PRO A 689 -3.93 34.55 -26.21
N ASN A 690 -3.52 35.76 -25.84
CA ASN A 690 -2.43 36.48 -26.49
C ASN A 690 -1.67 37.37 -25.49
N LYS A 691 -0.46 37.78 -25.85
CA LYS A 691 0.47 38.58 -25.01
C LYS A 691 -0.07 39.90 -24.44
N THR A 692 -1.21 40.39 -24.93
CA THR A 692 -1.86 41.63 -24.50
C THR A 692 -3.24 41.42 -23.89
N MET A 693 -3.68 40.17 -23.69
CA MET A 693 -5.02 39.87 -23.18
C MET A 693 -5.19 40.23 -21.69
N ALA A 694 -4.11 40.11 -20.91
CA ALA A 694 -4.04 40.50 -19.51
C ALA A 694 -2.63 41.01 -19.16
N GLY A 695 -2.49 41.66 -18.01
CA GLY A 695 -1.20 41.99 -17.39
C GLY A 695 -1.20 41.67 -15.90
N ARG A 696 -0.04 41.33 -15.35
CA ARG A 696 0.24 41.12 -13.92
C ARG A 696 1.59 41.74 -13.61
N ASP A 697 1.76 42.30 -12.43
CA ASP A 697 3.00 43.02 -12.12
C ASP A 697 4.19 42.04 -12.09
N TYR A 698 5.31 42.43 -12.71
CA TYR A 698 6.55 41.64 -12.81
C TYR A 698 6.42 40.29 -13.54
N HIS A 699 5.34 40.09 -14.31
CA HIS A 699 5.09 38.87 -15.07
C HIS A 699 4.61 39.13 -16.50
N SER A 700 5.06 38.29 -17.42
CA SER A 700 4.57 38.18 -18.79
C SER A 700 3.75 36.89 -18.98
N ILE A 701 2.80 36.90 -19.92
CA ILE A 701 2.00 35.70 -20.23
C ILE A 701 2.93 34.64 -20.83
N TYR A 702 2.91 33.43 -20.26
CA TYR A 702 3.71 32.31 -20.72
C TYR A 702 3.31 31.88 -22.13
N TYR A 703 4.31 31.65 -22.98
CA TYR A 703 4.16 31.16 -24.35
C TYR A 703 5.15 30.04 -24.63
N VAL A 704 4.90 29.28 -25.70
CA VAL A 704 5.82 28.26 -26.23
C VAL A 704 6.46 28.81 -27.50
N ASP A 705 7.80 28.81 -27.54
CA ASP A 705 8.57 29.18 -28.75
C ASP A 705 8.23 28.24 -29.91
N GLY A 706 7.59 28.78 -30.95
CA GLY A 706 7.19 28.03 -32.14
C GLY A 706 7.94 28.50 -33.40
N TRP A 707 8.19 27.58 -34.33
CA TRP A 707 8.84 27.91 -35.62
C TRP A 707 8.00 28.87 -36.50
N PHE A 708 6.71 29.03 -36.18
CA PHE A 708 5.78 29.96 -36.80
C PHE A 708 5.39 31.14 -35.88
N GLY A 709 6.09 31.32 -34.75
CA GLY A 709 5.84 32.35 -33.73
C GLY A 709 5.36 31.81 -32.39
N ASP A 710 5.37 32.68 -31.39
CA ASP A 710 4.91 32.45 -30.01
C ASP A 710 3.50 31.83 -29.97
N SER A 711 3.35 30.68 -29.31
CA SER A 711 2.04 30.05 -29.10
C SER A 711 1.59 30.20 -27.65
N TYR A 712 0.42 30.82 -27.46
CA TYR A 712 -0.20 31.10 -26.16
C TYR A 712 -1.38 30.16 -25.92
N TYR A 713 -1.54 29.63 -24.70
CA TYR A 713 -2.55 28.61 -24.38
C TYR A 713 -3.35 28.94 -23.12
N TRP A 714 -4.63 28.58 -23.12
CA TRP A 714 -5.41 28.43 -21.90
C TRP A 714 -5.00 27.16 -21.15
N TYR A 715 -5.22 27.15 -19.85
CA TYR A 715 -5.05 25.98 -18.99
C TYR A 715 -6.39 25.62 -18.32
N SER A 716 -6.60 24.33 -18.05
CA SER A 716 -7.85 23.82 -17.45
C SER A 716 -7.83 23.77 -15.93
N ASP A 717 -6.69 24.10 -15.32
CA ASP A 717 -6.38 23.97 -13.90
C ASP A 717 -5.73 25.27 -13.39
N PRO A 718 -5.98 25.67 -12.12
CA PRO A 718 -5.43 26.91 -11.56
C PRO A 718 -3.90 26.88 -11.47
N ASP A 719 -3.29 25.70 -11.29
CA ASP A 719 -1.84 25.50 -11.23
C ASP A 719 -1.15 25.56 -12.61
N GLN A 720 -1.94 25.65 -13.68
CA GLN A 720 -1.51 25.78 -15.08
C GLN A 720 -0.58 24.63 -15.55
N ASN A 721 -0.83 23.40 -15.11
CA ASN A 721 -0.11 22.21 -15.52
C ASN A 721 -0.71 21.54 -16.76
N LYS A 722 -2.00 21.75 -17.05
CA LYS A 722 -2.74 21.07 -18.12
C LYS A 722 -3.33 22.07 -19.12
N THR A 723 -2.78 22.11 -20.33
CA THR A 723 -3.30 22.97 -21.41
C THR A 723 -4.71 22.57 -21.82
N ALA A 724 -5.57 23.58 -21.99
CA ALA A 724 -6.95 23.42 -22.43
C ALA A 724 -7.06 23.64 -23.94
N SER A 725 -7.71 22.71 -24.64
CA SER A 725 -8.00 22.86 -26.08
C SER A 725 -9.34 23.54 -26.30
N ALA A 726 -9.40 24.51 -27.23
CA ALA A 726 -10.66 25.10 -27.68
C ALA A 726 -11.63 24.08 -28.36
N SER A 727 -11.12 22.89 -28.68
CA SER A 727 -11.89 21.75 -29.22
C SER A 727 -12.31 20.73 -28.15
N ALA A 728 -11.90 20.89 -26.89
CA ALA A 728 -12.40 20.06 -25.79
C ALA A 728 -13.86 20.40 -25.47
N SER A 729 -14.62 19.39 -25.04
CA SER A 729 -16.02 19.53 -24.63
C SER A 729 -16.15 20.01 -23.18
N ILE A 730 -17.10 20.91 -22.96
CA ILE A 730 -17.52 21.38 -21.64
C ILE A 730 -18.53 20.37 -21.09
N THR A 731 -18.16 19.67 -20.03
CA THR A 731 -18.99 18.65 -19.36
C THR A 731 -19.32 19.00 -17.90
N GLU A 732 -18.71 20.06 -17.38
CA GLU A 732 -18.82 20.60 -16.03
C GLU A 732 -18.63 22.13 -16.06
N ASP A 733 -18.70 22.80 -14.90
CA ASP A 733 -18.46 24.25 -14.77
C ASP A 733 -16.96 24.57 -15.04
N MET A 734 -16.64 25.06 -16.23
CA MET A 734 -15.26 25.21 -16.70
C MET A 734 -14.67 26.60 -16.43
N THR A 735 -13.44 26.63 -15.91
CA THR A 735 -12.60 27.83 -15.86
C THR A 735 -11.35 27.63 -16.72
N TYR A 736 -11.04 28.60 -17.57
CA TYR A 736 -9.84 28.65 -18.41
C TYR A 736 -8.85 29.66 -17.82
N TYR A 737 -7.65 29.23 -17.47
CA TYR A 737 -6.65 30.03 -16.75
C TYR A 737 -5.53 30.53 -17.68
N ILE A 738 -5.08 31.77 -17.47
CA ILE A 738 -3.83 32.28 -18.03
C ILE A 738 -2.64 31.71 -17.24
N LYS A 739 -1.56 31.32 -17.93
CA LYS A 739 -0.27 30.98 -17.31
C LYS A 739 0.68 32.16 -17.36
N TRP A 740 1.36 32.41 -16.24
CA TRP A 740 2.33 33.49 -16.09
C TRP A 740 3.78 32.98 -16.09
N LYS A 741 4.70 33.87 -16.39
CA LYS A 741 6.15 33.69 -16.30
C LYS A 741 6.76 34.96 -15.68
N PRO A 742 7.69 34.88 -14.73
CA PRO A 742 8.42 36.05 -14.23
C PRO A 742 9.15 36.79 -15.36
N ASP A 743 9.18 38.12 -15.27
CA ASP A 743 9.87 38.96 -16.25
C ASP A 743 11.40 38.85 -16.17
N ALA A 744 12.09 39.20 -17.27
CA ALA A 744 13.53 39.10 -17.37
C ALA A 744 14.24 40.01 -16.34
N GLY A 745 14.93 39.39 -15.37
CA GLY A 745 15.59 40.08 -14.26
C GLY A 745 14.85 39.97 -12.92
N VAL A 746 13.66 39.37 -12.90
CA VAL A 746 12.95 38.97 -11.69
C VAL A 746 13.41 37.56 -11.30
N GLU A 747 13.75 37.36 -10.03
CA GLU A 747 14.20 36.06 -9.50
C GLU A 747 13.06 35.37 -8.76
N GLU A 748 12.82 34.09 -9.03
CA GLU A 748 11.75 33.30 -8.41
C GLU A 748 12.37 32.24 -7.49
N ILE A 749 12.00 32.27 -6.21
CA ILE A 749 12.55 31.42 -5.16
C ILE A 749 11.43 30.48 -4.67
N ARG A 750 11.55 29.21 -5.05
CA ARG A 750 10.62 28.12 -4.76
C ARG A 750 11.27 27.08 -3.85
N GLU A 751 10.70 26.85 -2.67
CA GLU A 751 11.21 25.87 -1.69
C GLU A 751 10.07 25.20 -0.90
N GLU A 752 10.22 23.91 -0.61
CA GLU A 752 9.38 23.20 0.35
C GLU A 752 10.00 23.26 1.75
N VAL A 753 9.21 23.64 2.75
CA VAL A 753 9.66 23.83 4.13
C VAL A 753 8.98 22.82 5.05
N GLY A 754 9.71 21.75 5.41
CA GLY A 754 9.26 20.82 6.44
C GLY A 754 9.11 21.52 7.79
N ILE A 755 8.00 21.30 8.48
CA ILE A 755 7.70 21.83 9.82
C ILE A 755 7.29 20.70 10.77
N GLN A 756 7.25 20.98 12.07
CA GLN A 756 6.83 20.00 13.08
C GLN A 756 5.39 20.24 13.51
N GLY A 757 4.64 19.18 13.83
CA GLY A 757 3.28 19.24 14.34
C GLY A 757 2.97 18.08 15.29
N ASP A 758 1.89 18.22 16.06
CA ASP A 758 1.53 17.27 17.12
C ASP A 758 0.01 17.25 17.36
N ILE A 759 -0.50 16.21 18.03
CA ILE A 759 -1.91 16.09 18.45
C ILE A 759 -1.97 15.64 19.91
N TRP A 760 -2.95 16.15 20.67
CA TRP A 760 -3.26 15.65 22.01
C TRP A 760 -4.74 15.75 22.36
N GLY A 761 -5.15 15.02 23.41
CA GLY A 761 -6.44 15.19 24.08
C GLY A 761 -6.39 16.33 25.11
N ARG A 762 -5.90 16.04 26.31
CA ARG A 762 -5.89 16.97 27.46
C ARG A 762 -4.68 17.90 27.50
N SER A 763 -3.50 17.45 27.09
CA SER A 763 -2.26 18.28 27.14
C SER A 763 -1.16 17.77 26.22
N GLY A 764 -0.48 18.71 25.53
CA GLY A 764 0.73 18.45 24.74
C GLY A 764 1.97 18.17 25.60
N GLU A 765 1.94 18.43 26.91
CA GLU A 765 2.98 17.89 27.82
C GLU A 765 2.93 16.36 27.94
N THR A 766 1.84 15.74 27.46
CA THR A 766 1.58 14.30 27.54
C THR A 766 1.16 13.67 26.20
N SER A 767 1.34 14.33 25.05
CA SER A 767 1.00 13.75 23.73
C SER A 767 1.68 12.42 23.45
N SER A 768 2.93 12.27 23.91
CA SER A 768 3.69 11.00 23.84
C SER A 768 3.13 9.87 24.72
N GLN A 769 2.05 10.11 25.48
CA GLN A 769 1.33 9.13 26.26
C GLN A 769 -0.11 9.01 25.74
N LYS A 770 -0.59 7.78 25.57
CA LYS A 770 -2.02 7.56 25.32
C LYS A 770 -2.89 8.06 26.48
N GLU A 771 -4.10 8.50 26.16
CA GLU A 771 -5.13 8.83 27.15
C GLU A 771 -6.18 7.72 27.28
N PHE A 772 -6.66 7.49 28.51
CA PHE A 772 -7.74 6.55 28.79
C PHE A 772 -9.08 7.31 28.87
N HIS A 773 -10.07 6.81 28.13
CA HIS A 773 -11.44 7.34 28.15
C HIS A 773 -12.45 6.18 28.25
N VAL A 774 -13.59 6.43 28.88
CA VAL A 774 -14.65 5.42 29.02
C VAL A 774 -15.66 5.48 27.87
N ALA A 775 -16.31 4.36 27.58
CA ALA A 775 -17.37 4.29 26.59
C ALA A 775 -18.49 5.33 26.87
N GLY A 776 -18.89 6.10 25.86
CA GLY A 776 -19.81 7.24 25.98
C GLY A 776 -19.18 8.55 26.45
N GLU A 777 -17.87 8.62 26.71
CA GLU A 777 -17.21 9.85 27.15
C GLU A 777 -16.99 10.84 25.99
N THR A 778 -17.27 12.12 26.23
CA THR A 778 -16.97 13.22 25.29
C THR A 778 -15.49 13.61 25.36
N ILE A 779 -14.84 13.70 24.21
CA ILE A 779 -13.40 14.00 24.05
C ILE A 779 -13.24 15.27 23.21
N SER A 780 -12.20 16.05 23.52
CA SER A 780 -11.68 17.13 22.68
C SER A 780 -10.30 16.76 22.17
N PHE A 781 -9.95 17.19 20.96
CA PHE A 781 -8.60 17.05 20.43
C PHE A 781 -8.03 18.40 20.02
N THR A 782 -6.75 18.62 20.29
CA THR A 782 -5.98 19.78 19.84
C THR A 782 -4.93 19.33 18.84
N GLY A 783 -4.94 19.91 17.64
CA GLY A 783 -3.83 19.83 16.69
C GLY A 783 -2.91 21.04 16.83
N ALA A 784 -1.61 20.83 16.64
CA ALA A 784 -0.56 21.84 16.84
C ALA A 784 0.44 21.87 15.68
N VAL A 785 1.00 23.06 15.42
CA VAL A 785 2.05 23.30 14.42
C VAL A 785 3.12 24.19 15.03
N LYS A 786 4.38 23.75 14.97
CA LYS A 786 5.53 24.49 15.49
C LYS A 786 5.89 25.65 14.56
N THR A 787 6.28 26.78 15.16
CA THR A 787 6.56 28.03 14.44
C THR A 787 8.04 28.29 14.21
N ALA A 788 8.93 27.44 14.73
CA ALA A 788 10.37 27.69 14.77
C ALA A 788 10.97 27.77 13.36
N GLU A 789 10.58 26.84 12.50
CA GLU A 789 11.00 26.68 11.10
C GLU A 789 10.48 27.85 10.25
N ILE A 790 9.23 28.27 10.48
CA ILE A 790 8.64 29.46 9.83
C ILE A 790 9.39 30.74 10.26
N LYS A 791 9.69 30.87 11.56
CA LYS A 791 10.47 32.00 12.13
C LYS A 791 11.92 32.00 11.65
N GLU A 792 12.51 30.86 11.34
CA GLU A 792 13.84 30.76 10.72
C GLU A 792 13.79 31.08 9.23
N LYS A 793 12.81 30.55 8.50
CA LYS A 793 12.63 30.82 7.07
C LYS A 793 12.48 32.32 6.79
N MET A 794 11.76 33.05 7.64
CA MET A 794 11.69 34.52 7.55
C MET A 794 13.07 35.18 7.68
N LYS A 795 13.92 34.79 8.65
CA LYS A 795 15.28 35.35 8.81
C LYS A 795 16.15 35.10 7.56
N GLY A 796 15.96 33.97 6.89
CA GLY A 796 16.61 33.66 5.62
C GLY A 796 16.26 34.66 4.51
N ILE A 797 14.99 35.07 4.41
CA ILE A 797 14.52 36.07 3.42
C ILE A 797 15.18 37.43 3.66
N GLU A 798 15.29 37.86 4.92
CA GLU A 798 15.88 39.15 5.30
C GLU A 798 17.34 39.28 4.83
N ALA A 799 18.09 38.18 4.85
CA ALA A 799 19.50 38.14 4.43
C ALA A 799 19.70 38.24 2.90
N LEU A 800 18.64 38.20 2.10
CA LEU A 800 18.71 38.29 0.62
C LEU A 800 18.69 39.74 0.10
N TYR A 801 18.59 40.74 0.99
CA TYR A 801 18.39 42.15 0.64
C TYR A 801 19.35 43.09 1.42
N PRO A 802 19.62 44.32 0.92
CA PRO A 802 20.41 45.31 1.65
C PRO A 802 19.70 45.76 2.94
N THR A 803 20.41 45.70 4.07
CA THR A 803 19.85 45.90 5.43
C THR A 803 19.42 47.33 5.77
N ASP A 804 19.64 48.30 4.87
CA ASP A 804 19.35 49.72 5.07
C ASP A 804 18.14 50.23 4.25
N LYS A 805 17.48 49.36 3.47
CA LYS A 805 16.35 49.72 2.62
C LYS A 805 15.05 49.02 3.09
N THR A 806 13.91 49.68 2.86
CA THR A 806 12.58 49.04 3.02
C THR A 806 12.36 48.03 1.89
N ILE A 807 11.84 46.84 2.24
CA ILE A 807 11.36 45.83 1.30
C ILE A 807 9.83 45.90 1.28
N ASP A 808 9.25 46.34 0.17
CA ASP A 808 7.81 46.39 -0.05
C ASP A 808 7.29 45.00 -0.45
N LEU A 809 6.12 44.60 0.07
CA LEU A 809 5.46 43.33 -0.26
C LEU A 809 4.16 43.55 -1.04
N SER A 810 3.99 42.80 -2.13
CA SER A 810 2.78 42.78 -2.95
C SER A 810 2.36 41.35 -3.31
N GLU A 811 1.08 41.17 -3.64
CA GLU A 811 0.45 39.85 -3.87
C GLU A 811 0.58 38.85 -2.70
N LEU A 812 0.89 39.34 -1.49
CA LEU A 812 1.04 38.52 -0.28
C LEU A 812 -0.23 37.71 0.00
N ARG A 813 -0.08 36.39 0.01
CA ARG A 813 -1.12 35.41 0.31
C ARG A 813 -0.50 34.19 1.01
N SER A 814 -1.31 33.48 1.79
CA SER A 814 -0.92 32.21 2.40
C SER A 814 -2.18 31.39 2.70
N SER A 815 -2.11 30.07 2.61
CA SER A 815 -3.17 29.18 3.07
C SER A 815 -2.56 27.95 3.71
N PHE A 816 -3.03 27.61 4.91
CA PHE A 816 -2.71 26.38 5.63
C PHE A 816 -4.00 25.60 5.85
N THR A 817 -3.94 24.30 5.62
CA THR A 817 -5.05 23.37 5.86
C THR A 817 -4.56 22.29 6.80
N ALA A 818 -5.15 22.25 7.99
CA ALA A 818 -4.98 21.19 8.96
C ALA A 818 -6.13 20.18 8.84
N THR A 819 -5.81 18.89 8.95
CA THR A 819 -6.80 17.81 9.03
C THR A 819 -6.64 17.04 10.34
N LEU A 820 -7.76 16.55 10.88
CA LEU A 820 -7.80 15.63 12.00
C LEU A 820 -8.86 14.56 11.72
N THR A 821 -8.41 13.31 11.57
CA THR A 821 -9.21 12.15 11.17
C THR A 821 -9.32 11.16 12.32
N VAL A 822 -10.54 10.77 12.68
CA VAL A 822 -10.78 9.90 13.85
C VAL A 822 -11.14 8.46 13.47
N PRO A 823 -10.57 7.45 14.16
CA PRO A 823 -10.71 6.03 13.81
C PRO A 823 -12.08 5.47 14.20
N GLU A 824 -12.44 4.32 13.63
CA GLU A 824 -13.66 3.59 13.99
C GLU A 824 -13.67 3.23 15.48
N GLY A 825 -14.72 3.67 16.18
CA GLY A 825 -14.80 3.72 17.64
C GLY A 825 -14.94 5.14 18.19
N VAL A 826 -14.51 6.17 17.43
CA VAL A 826 -14.78 7.58 17.74
C VAL A 826 -15.89 8.12 16.83
N ARG A 827 -16.85 8.84 17.43
CA ARG A 827 -17.95 9.54 16.76
C ARG A 827 -17.63 11.03 16.61
N MET A 828 -18.12 11.63 15.52
CA MET A 828 -17.88 13.04 15.19
C MET A 828 -18.86 13.96 15.93
N PRO A 829 -18.45 15.20 16.30
CA PRO A 829 -19.38 16.21 16.80
C PRO A 829 -20.44 16.58 15.75
N GLU A 830 -21.67 16.88 16.17
CA GLU A 830 -22.73 17.37 15.28
C GLU A 830 -22.34 18.68 14.56
N THR A 831 -21.59 19.55 15.23
CA THR A 831 -21.01 20.76 14.64
C THR A 831 -19.59 20.98 15.14
N ALA A 832 -18.63 21.12 14.23
CA ALA A 832 -17.25 21.40 14.58
C ALA A 832 -16.99 22.91 14.65
N LYS A 833 -16.36 23.37 15.74
CA LYS A 833 -15.91 24.75 15.92
C LYS A 833 -14.45 24.75 16.34
N ALA A 834 -13.57 25.24 15.47
CA ALA A 834 -12.16 25.40 15.75
C ALA A 834 -11.91 26.54 16.74
N LYS A 835 -11.29 26.24 17.88
CA LYS A 835 -10.79 27.23 18.85
C LYS A 835 -9.29 27.35 18.71
N ALA A 836 -8.82 28.44 18.08
CA ALA A 836 -7.41 28.68 17.84
C ALA A 836 -6.69 29.42 18.99
N ALA A 837 -5.41 29.11 19.20
CA ALA A 837 -4.48 29.86 20.05
C ALA A 837 -3.08 29.93 19.43
N GLY A 838 -2.18 30.72 20.01
CA GLY A 838 -0.82 30.99 19.52
C GLY A 838 -0.70 31.87 18.26
N MET A 839 -1.80 32.03 17.52
CA MET A 839 -1.88 32.84 16.30
C MET A 839 -1.67 34.35 16.52
N ASN A 840 -1.90 34.85 17.75
CA ASN A 840 -1.61 36.21 18.23
C ASN A 840 -1.97 37.39 17.29
N GLY A 841 -3.01 37.21 16.46
CA GLY A 841 -3.46 38.20 15.48
C GLY A 841 -2.63 38.29 14.20
N ALA A 842 -1.59 37.47 14.04
CA ALA A 842 -0.85 37.29 12.78
C ALA A 842 -1.61 36.37 11.82
N PHE A 843 -2.13 35.25 12.34
CA PHE A 843 -2.96 34.29 11.62
C PHE A 843 -4.45 34.40 12.01
N GLU A 844 -5.31 33.80 11.20
CA GLU A 844 -6.73 33.56 11.49
C GLU A 844 -7.24 32.25 10.89
N VAL A 845 -8.19 31.61 11.56
CA VAL A 845 -8.97 30.50 11.00
C VAL A 845 -9.96 31.08 9.99
N THR A 846 -9.85 30.64 8.73
CA THR A 846 -10.70 31.04 7.60
C THR A 846 -11.84 30.05 7.35
N GLY A 847 -11.70 28.80 7.79
CA GLY A 847 -12.73 27.77 7.63
C GLY A 847 -12.65 26.63 8.65
N THR A 848 -13.78 25.98 8.91
CA THR A 848 -13.87 24.72 9.65
C THR A 848 -15.03 23.92 9.08
N LYS A 849 -14.78 22.66 8.72
CA LYS A 849 -15.77 21.79 8.07
C LYS A 849 -15.58 20.33 8.52
N ILE A 850 -16.68 19.58 8.53
CA ILE A 850 -16.68 18.13 8.71
C ILE A 850 -16.76 17.50 7.33
N GLN A 851 -15.89 16.52 7.05
CA GLN A 851 -15.90 15.70 5.85
C GLN A 851 -15.75 14.24 6.29
N ASP A 852 -16.85 13.50 6.28
CA ASP A 852 -16.98 12.13 6.78
C ASP A 852 -16.43 11.95 8.22
N ARG A 853 -15.22 11.38 8.36
CA ARG A 853 -14.53 11.13 9.64
C ARG A 853 -13.42 12.15 9.95
N THR A 854 -13.33 13.21 9.16
CA THR A 854 -12.24 14.18 9.19
C THR A 854 -12.77 15.58 9.48
N ILE A 855 -12.20 16.26 10.46
CA ILE A 855 -12.30 17.71 10.59
C ILE A 855 -11.23 18.34 9.71
N VAL A 856 -11.61 19.34 8.91
CA VAL A 856 -10.67 20.15 8.13
C VAL A 856 -10.78 21.59 8.63
N VAL A 857 -9.63 22.18 8.98
CA VAL A 857 -9.51 23.57 9.46
C VAL A 857 -8.58 24.31 8.52
N ASP A 858 -9.10 25.35 7.89
CA ASP A 858 -8.36 26.21 6.98
C ASP A 858 -7.97 27.50 7.75
N PHE A 859 -6.71 27.94 7.64
CA PHE A 859 -6.19 29.15 8.32
C PHE A 859 -5.13 29.88 7.48
N ALA A 860 -4.96 31.19 7.69
CA ALA A 860 -4.14 32.06 6.85
C ALA A 860 -3.52 33.24 7.64
N LEU A 861 -2.47 33.86 7.11
CA LEU A 861 -1.99 35.17 7.56
C LEU A 861 -3.00 36.28 7.24
N LYS A 862 -3.14 37.25 8.15
CA LYS A 862 -3.94 38.48 7.94
C LYS A 862 -3.24 39.47 7.00
N ALA A 863 -3.04 39.08 5.73
CA ALA A 863 -2.25 39.78 4.72
C ALA A 863 -2.70 41.24 4.47
N GLU A 864 -3.96 41.59 4.77
CA GLU A 864 -4.46 42.97 4.70
C GLU A 864 -3.55 43.98 5.42
N LYS A 865 -2.99 43.61 6.57
CA LYS A 865 -2.22 44.51 7.45
C LYS A 865 -0.71 44.50 7.19
N ILE A 866 -0.23 43.62 6.33
CA ILE A 866 1.20 43.44 6.03
C ILE A 866 1.49 44.10 4.68
N LYS A 867 2.41 45.07 4.62
CA LYS A 867 2.75 45.81 3.37
C LYS A 867 4.25 45.89 3.12
N THR A 868 5.05 45.61 4.14
CA THR A 868 6.51 45.52 4.09
C THR A 868 6.97 44.21 4.73
N TYR A 869 8.21 43.81 4.44
CA TYR A 869 8.83 42.68 5.12
C TYR A 869 8.95 42.89 6.65
N ALA A 870 9.06 44.14 7.11
CA ALA A 870 9.08 44.46 8.54
C ALA A 870 7.76 44.09 9.24
N ASP A 871 6.61 44.36 8.60
CA ASP A 871 5.29 43.98 9.13
C ASP A 871 5.15 42.45 9.20
N LEU A 872 5.60 41.74 8.15
CA LEU A 872 5.58 40.28 8.08
C LEU A 872 6.45 39.66 9.18
N LYS A 873 7.69 40.15 9.32
CA LYS A 873 8.63 39.72 10.37
C LYS A 873 8.07 39.98 11.76
N GLN A 874 7.41 41.12 11.99
CA GLN A 874 6.76 41.42 13.27
C GLN A 874 5.59 40.46 13.54
N ALA A 875 4.73 40.20 12.56
CA ALA A 875 3.60 39.29 12.68
C ALA A 875 4.06 37.85 13.00
N ILE A 876 4.99 37.30 12.22
CA ILE A 876 5.53 35.94 12.42
C ILE A 876 6.27 35.83 13.77
N SER A 877 7.06 36.84 14.15
CA SER A 877 7.79 36.85 15.43
C SER A 877 6.87 36.98 16.65
N GLY A 878 5.65 37.49 16.47
CA GLY A 878 4.65 37.68 17.54
C GLY A 878 3.81 36.46 17.87
N THR A 879 3.92 35.36 17.11
CA THR A 879 3.24 34.09 17.41
C THR A 879 3.90 33.34 18.57
N ASP A 880 3.14 32.50 19.28
CA ASP A 880 3.68 31.62 20.34
C ASP A 880 4.58 30.51 19.73
N GLU A 881 5.08 29.57 20.55
CA GLU A 881 5.89 28.45 20.02
C GLU A 881 5.10 27.57 19.03
N TYR A 882 3.83 27.30 19.35
CA TYR A 882 2.90 26.53 18.51
C TYR A 882 1.69 27.37 18.11
N LEU A 883 1.26 27.23 16.85
CA LEU A 883 -0.10 27.54 16.45
C LEU A 883 -0.96 26.32 16.80
N THR A 884 -2.04 26.49 17.54
CA THR A 884 -2.88 25.37 17.99
C THR A 884 -4.34 25.59 17.63
N VAL A 885 -5.05 24.50 17.34
CA VAL A 885 -6.50 24.47 17.13
C VAL A 885 -7.10 23.32 17.91
N THR A 886 -8.01 23.65 18.84
CA THR A 886 -8.82 22.65 19.57
C THR A 886 -10.18 22.51 18.92
N VAL A 887 -10.68 21.27 18.86
CA VAL A 887 -12.06 20.94 18.45
C VAL A 887 -12.66 20.05 19.54
N ASP A 888 -13.82 20.49 20.05
CA ASP A 888 -14.56 19.82 21.12
C ASP A 888 -15.70 18.94 20.57
N GLY A 889 -16.13 17.95 21.35
CA GLY A 889 -17.41 17.25 21.13
C GLY A 889 -17.34 15.94 20.34
N PHE A 890 -16.17 15.32 20.22
CA PHE A 890 -16.08 13.92 19.79
C PHE A 890 -16.63 13.02 20.90
N GLU A 891 -17.13 11.83 20.57
CA GLU A 891 -17.65 10.87 21.55
C GLU A 891 -17.00 9.50 21.34
N LEU A 892 -16.55 8.87 22.43
CA LEU A 892 -16.12 7.47 22.41
C LEU A 892 -17.36 6.58 22.33
N ALA A 893 -17.46 5.73 21.30
CA ALA A 893 -18.64 4.90 21.08
C ALA A 893 -19.01 4.04 22.33
N PRO A 894 -20.27 4.05 22.81
CA PRO A 894 -20.75 3.18 23.89
C PRO A 894 -20.48 1.68 23.64
N GLU A 895 -20.53 1.27 22.37
CA GLU A 895 -20.29 -0.10 21.88
C GLU A 895 -18.79 -0.49 21.73
N ILE A 896 -17.86 0.27 22.30
CA ILE A 896 -16.41 -0.02 22.20
C ILE A 896 -15.99 -1.25 23.02
N VAL A 897 -15.01 -2.00 22.53
CA VAL A 897 -14.38 -3.14 23.23
C VAL A 897 -13.32 -2.64 24.21
N ASP A 898 -13.16 -3.28 25.39
CA ASP A 898 -12.14 -2.90 26.37
C ASP A 898 -10.73 -2.91 25.76
N ARG A 899 -9.92 -1.91 26.13
CA ARG A 899 -8.53 -1.71 25.69
C ARG A 899 -8.37 -1.54 24.17
N LYS A 900 -9.44 -1.18 23.45
CA LYS A 900 -9.37 -0.84 22.03
C LYS A 900 -8.55 0.44 21.85
N MET A 901 -7.42 0.32 21.17
CA MET A 901 -6.62 1.47 20.73
C MET A 901 -7.32 2.20 19.59
N LEU A 902 -7.36 3.52 19.69
CA LEU A 902 -8.02 4.46 18.79
C LEU A 902 -7.05 5.60 18.48
N THR A 903 -6.20 5.39 17.47
CA THR A 903 -5.25 6.38 16.97
C THR A 903 -5.96 7.39 16.05
N VAL A 904 -6.03 8.64 16.50
CA VAL A 904 -6.38 9.81 15.70
C VAL A 904 -5.14 10.23 14.90
N THR A 905 -5.31 10.58 13.64
CA THR A 905 -4.22 11.04 12.77
C THR A 905 -4.53 12.42 12.22
N GLY A 906 -3.50 13.19 11.87
CA GLY A 906 -3.68 14.46 11.19
C GLY A 906 -2.59 14.78 10.19
N THR A 907 -2.82 15.82 9.41
CA THR A 907 -1.85 16.42 8.49
C THR A 907 -1.94 17.93 8.61
N VAL A 908 -0.84 18.64 8.35
CA VAL A 908 -0.92 20.06 8.03
C VAL A 908 -0.06 20.35 6.81
N THR A 909 -0.70 20.91 5.78
CA THR A 909 -0.03 21.41 4.58
C THR A 909 -0.26 22.91 4.47
N GLY A 910 0.71 23.65 3.94
CA GLY A 910 0.65 25.11 3.85
C GLY A 910 1.29 25.67 2.59
N THR A 911 0.97 26.93 2.32
CA THR A 911 1.48 27.70 1.19
C THR A 911 1.70 29.15 1.62
N PHE A 912 2.74 29.78 1.09
CA PHE A 912 3.02 31.21 1.18
C PHE A 912 3.47 31.72 -0.18
N HIS A 913 2.95 32.86 -0.61
CA HIS A 913 3.41 33.56 -1.81
C HIS A 913 3.49 35.05 -1.52
N SER A 914 4.57 35.70 -1.97
CA SER A 914 4.68 37.16 -1.99
C SER A 914 5.71 37.61 -3.01
N ILE A 915 5.38 38.68 -3.74
CA ILE A 915 6.38 39.46 -4.47
C ILE A 915 7.01 40.44 -3.47
N ALA A 916 8.34 40.58 -3.51
CA ALA A 916 9.12 41.40 -2.60
C ALA A 916 10.09 42.30 -3.39
N ALA A 917 9.90 43.62 -3.28
CA ALA A 917 10.61 44.62 -4.07
C ALA A 917 11.39 45.60 -3.17
N VAL A 918 12.63 45.90 -3.58
CA VAL A 918 13.46 46.96 -2.98
C VAL A 918 13.87 47.97 -4.05
N THR A 919 13.89 49.26 -3.70
CA THR A 919 14.41 50.31 -4.60
C THR A 919 15.88 50.56 -4.30
N LEU A 920 16.73 50.48 -5.33
CA LEU A 920 18.17 50.66 -5.24
C LEU A 920 18.57 52.14 -5.46
N GLU A 921 19.84 52.45 -5.21
CA GLU A 921 20.34 53.85 -5.20
C GLU A 921 20.36 54.51 -6.58
N ASP A 922 20.38 53.71 -7.65
CA ASP A 922 20.21 54.15 -9.04
C ASP A 922 18.74 54.30 -9.46
N SER A 923 17.80 54.17 -8.52
CA SER A 923 16.35 54.16 -8.71
C SER A 923 15.80 52.97 -9.52
N THR A 924 16.60 51.92 -9.75
CA THR A 924 16.07 50.63 -10.22
C THR A 924 15.38 49.87 -9.09
N LYS A 925 14.54 48.88 -9.44
CA LYS A 925 13.98 47.93 -8.47
C LYS A 925 14.66 46.58 -8.60
N SER A 926 15.13 46.03 -7.49
CA SER A 926 15.39 44.59 -7.39
C SER A 926 14.13 43.91 -6.85
N VAL A 927 13.69 42.85 -7.52
CA VAL A 927 12.42 42.17 -7.24
C VAL A 927 12.67 40.67 -7.20
N LYS A 928 12.18 40.03 -6.14
CA LYS A 928 12.12 38.57 -6.04
C LYS A 928 10.67 38.14 -5.79
N ILE A 929 10.32 36.97 -6.28
CA ILE A 929 9.06 36.28 -6.01
C ILE A 929 9.39 35.13 -5.08
N PHE A 930 8.67 35.02 -3.97
CA PHE A 930 8.79 33.93 -3.02
C PHE A 930 7.54 33.05 -3.09
N ASP A 931 7.72 31.76 -3.30
CA ASP A 931 6.68 30.73 -3.27
C ASP A 931 7.18 29.58 -2.39
N PHE A 932 6.57 29.39 -1.21
CA PHE A 932 6.93 28.31 -0.30
C PHE A 932 5.75 27.39 -0.05
N GLY A 933 5.97 26.09 -0.21
CA GLY A 933 5.11 25.07 0.39
C GLY A 933 5.59 24.70 1.79
N PHE A 934 4.67 24.16 2.60
CA PHE A 934 4.93 23.70 3.95
C PHE A 934 4.25 22.34 4.17
N GLU A 935 4.95 21.41 4.82
CA GLU A 935 4.40 20.09 5.17
C GLU A 935 4.84 19.72 6.58
N ALA A 936 3.88 19.32 7.43
CA ALA A 936 4.10 19.01 8.83
C ALA A 936 4.30 17.51 9.07
N THR A 937 5.33 17.18 9.85
CA THR A 937 5.64 15.82 10.35
C THR A 937 5.53 15.78 11.88
N GLN A 938 5.44 14.58 12.47
CA GLN A 938 5.28 14.42 13.92
C GLN A 938 6.47 15.01 14.69
N GLU A 939 6.21 15.84 15.70
CA GLU A 939 7.27 16.29 16.59
C GLU A 939 7.80 15.09 17.40
N PRO A 940 9.13 14.83 17.42
CA PRO A 940 9.70 13.67 18.11
C PRO A 940 9.45 13.61 19.64
N SER A 941 9.10 14.73 20.27
CA SER A 941 8.69 14.80 21.69
C SER A 941 7.23 14.40 21.93
N GLY A 942 6.35 14.59 20.93
CA GLY A 942 4.92 14.26 21.01
C GLY A 942 4.56 12.86 20.53
N LYS A 943 5.50 12.16 19.87
CA LYS A 943 5.31 10.80 19.35
C LYS A 943 4.76 9.83 20.42
N ASP A 944 3.55 9.32 20.19
CA ASP A 944 2.86 8.41 21.13
C ASP A 944 3.50 7.01 21.23
N GLU A 945 3.11 6.24 22.27
CA GLU A 945 3.66 4.90 22.53
C GLU A 945 3.30 3.82 21.49
N VAL A 946 2.48 4.15 20.48
CA VAL A 946 1.98 3.24 19.43
C VAL A 946 2.62 3.57 18.06
N ALA A 947 3.01 4.82 17.83
CA ALA A 947 3.60 5.33 16.60
C ALA A 947 4.88 4.56 16.19
N GLN A 948 4.89 4.04 14.96
CA GLN A 948 6.03 3.29 14.42
C GLN A 948 7.12 4.21 13.83
N ASP A 949 6.71 5.32 13.21
CA ASP A 949 7.56 6.32 12.57
C ASP A 949 7.31 7.74 13.12
N ASP A 950 8.01 8.73 12.56
CA ASP A 950 7.94 10.14 12.94
C ASP A 950 7.34 10.98 11.77
N ALA A 951 6.77 10.33 10.75
CA ALA A 951 6.19 10.98 9.58
C ALA A 951 4.70 11.27 9.78
N THR A 952 3.96 10.33 10.37
CA THR A 952 2.51 10.48 10.62
C THR A 952 2.26 11.25 11.92
N ILE A 953 1.61 12.42 11.86
CA ILE A 953 1.16 13.11 13.08
C ILE A 953 -0.01 12.31 13.67
N GLN A 954 0.14 11.82 14.90
CA GLN A 954 -0.85 10.93 15.52
C GLN A 954 -0.94 11.03 17.04
N PHE A 955 -2.11 10.68 17.58
CA PHE A 955 -2.36 10.58 19.00
C PHE A 955 -3.35 9.45 19.31
N THR A 956 -3.07 8.62 20.31
CA THR A 956 -3.85 7.41 20.60
C THR A 956 -4.65 7.50 21.90
N VAL A 957 -5.95 7.18 21.82
CA VAL A 957 -6.82 6.92 22.97
C VAL A 957 -6.96 5.41 23.18
N GLU A 958 -6.92 4.94 24.44
CA GLU A 958 -7.31 3.59 24.83
C GLU A 958 -8.74 3.63 25.39
N GLY A 959 -9.70 3.07 24.63
CA GLY A 959 -11.10 3.04 25.05
C GLY A 959 -11.40 1.90 26.03
N ARG A 960 -12.14 2.21 27.10
CA ARG A 960 -12.34 1.33 28.25
C ARG A 960 -13.81 1.16 28.63
N VAL A 961 -14.19 -0.07 28.98
CA VAL A 961 -15.51 -0.42 29.53
C VAL A 961 -15.33 -0.98 30.94
N PRO A 962 -16.37 -0.97 31.81
CA PRO A 962 -16.25 -1.57 33.13
C PRO A 962 -16.06 -3.09 33.02
N GLN A 963 -15.28 -3.64 33.95
CA GLN A 963 -15.23 -5.08 34.18
C GLN A 963 -16.38 -5.44 35.11
N GLU A 964 -17.38 -6.12 34.54
CA GLU A 964 -18.58 -6.59 35.23
C GLU A 964 -18.25 -7.72 36.20
N GLU A 965 -18.55 -7.50 37.48
CA GLU A 965 -18.32 -8.43 38.58
C GLU A 965 -19.58 -8.54 39.46
N THR A 966 -19.72 -9.65 40.18
CA THR A 966 -20.88 -9.92 41.04
C THR A 966 -20.42 -10.34 42.42
N LEU A 967 -20.91 -9.63 43.42
CA LEU A 967 -20.69 -9.86 44.85
C LEU A 967 -21.84 -10.70 45.43
N LEU A 968 -21.63 -11.28 46.60
CA LEU A 968 -22.70 -11.92 47.38
C LEU A 968 -23.34 -10.92 48.35
N GLY A 969 -24.66 -10.93 48.43
CA GLY A 969 -25.44 -10.07 49.33
C GLY A 969 -26.69 -10.78 49.84
N ASP A 970 -27.27 -10.26 50.91
CA ASP A 970 -28.31 -10.93 51.69
C ASP A 970 -29.20 -9.88 52.39
N ILE A 971 -30.37 -10.29 52.88
CA ILE A 971 -31.21 -9.47 53.77
C ILE A 971 -31.47 -10.27 55.05
N LEU A 972 -31.49 -9.60 56.20
CA LEU A 972 -31.65 -10.22 57.51
C LEU A 972 -32.62 -9.46 58.40
N ILE A 973 -33.21 -10.16 59.37
CA ILE A 973 -33.81 -9.56 60.57
C ILE A 973 -32.92 -9.92 61.77
N GLY A 974 -32.08 -8.97 62.18
CA GLY A 974 -31.03 -9.21 63.18
C GLY A 974 -29.95 -10.14 62.65
N ASP A 975 -29.85 -11.35 63.21
CA ASP A 975 -28.94 -12.42 62.76
C ASP A 975 -29.67 -13.52 61.96
N ASP A 976 -30.99 -13.41 61.77
CA ASP A 976 -31.80 -14.38 61.01
C ASP A 976 -31.70 -14.10 59.51
N THR A 977 -31.33 -15.11 58.72
CA THR A 977 -31.30 -15.09 57.24
C THR A 977 -32.51 -15.78 56.62
N GLU A 978 -33.46 -16.28 57.42
CA GLU A 978 -34.67 -17.00 56.99
C GLU A 978 -34.44 -18.36 56.30
N HIS A 979 -33.26 -18.64 55.72
CA HIS A 979 -32.84 -19.88 55.05
C HIS A 979 -33.34 -21.22 55.63
N ASP A 980 -33.46 -21.35 56.96
CA ASP A 980 -33.99 -22.56 57.62
C ASP A 980 -35.54 -22.62 57.65
N LYS A 981 -36.23 -21.47 57.73
CA LYS A 981 -37.69 -21.32 57.94
C LYS A 981 -38.16 -19.85 58.05
N LEU A 982 -39.33 -19.58 57.47
CA LEU A 982 -40.07 -18.30 57.53
C LEU A 982 -40.11 -17.65 58.91
N HIS A 983 -39.81 -16.35 58.92
CA HIS A 983 -39.84 -15.50 60.10
C HIS A 983 -41.28 -15.02 60.40
N GLU A 984 -41.80 -15.34 61.58
CA GLU A 984 -43.17 -14.95 61.99
C GLU A 984 -43.23 -13.50 62.46
N VAL A 985 -44.07 -12.68 61.84
CA VAL A 985 -44.37 -11.29 62.26
C VAL A 985 -45.85 -11.11 62.60
N LYS A 986 -46.20 -10.09 63.40
CA LYS A 986 -47.59 -9.74 63.72
C LYS A 986 -48.06 -8.55 62.89
N LYS A 987 -49.38 -8.38 62.83
CA LYS A 987 -50.01 -7.09 62.47
C LYS A 987 -49.50 -5.98 63.38
N ASP A 988 -49.31 -4.79 62.82
CA ASP A 988 -48.82 -3.59 63.50
C ASP A 988 -47.37 -3.70 64.06
N GLU A 989 -46.64 -4.78 63.80
CA GLU A 989 -45.25 -4.96 64.25
C GLU A 989 -44.28 -4.10 63.41
N GLU A 990 -43.35 -3.42 64.09
CA GLU A 990 -42.24 -2.71 63.47
C GLU A 990 -41.01 -3.63 63.42
N VAL A 991 -40.40 -3.76 62.24
CA VAL A 991 -39.30 -4.67 61.93
C VAL A 991 -38.11 -3.86 61.39
N ASP A 992 -36.90 -4.24 61.78
CA ASP A 992 -35.65 -3.67 61.30
C ASP A 992 -35.01 -4.65 60.30
N TYR A 993 -34.94 -4.24 59.02
CA TYR A 993 -34.36 -5.06 57.94
C TYR A 993 -32.91 -4.63 57.67
N THR A 994 -31.98 -5.58 57.66
CA THR A 994 -30.55 -5.36 57.42
C THR A 994 -30.13 -5.99 56.09
N GLY A 995 -29.83 -5.16 55.09
CA GLY A 995 -29.12 -5.62 53.89
C GLY A 995 -27.64 -5.80 54.20
N ARG A 996 -27.06 -6.90 53.74
CA ARG A 996 -25.68 -7.32 53.96
C ARG A 996 -25.00 -7.51 52.60
N LEU A 997 -23.78 -7.00 52.45
CA LEU A 997 -22.96 -7.17 51.24
C LEU A 997 -21.60 -7.72 51.63
N ASN A 998 -21.22 -8.88 51.08
CA ASN A 998 -19.88 -9.46 51.22
C ASN A 998 -18.92 -8.70 50.27
N ILE A 999 -17.79 -8.27 50.81
CA ILE A 999 -16.78 -7.48 50.07
C ILE A 999 -15.44 -8.21 49.89
N THR A 1000 -15.37 -9.49 50.28
CA THR A 1000 -14.11 -10.26 50.29
C THR A 1000 -13.43 -10.29 48.92
N ASP A 1001 -14.21 -10.42 47.83
CA ASP A 1001 -13.67 -10.40 46.46
C ASP A 1001 -12.98 -9.07 46.12
N ILE A 1002 -13.45 -7.93 46.65
CA ILE A 1002 -12.82 -6.61 46.47
C ILE A 1002 -11.49 -6.55 47.23
N GLN A 1003 -11.45 -7.10 48.45
CA GLN A 1003 -10.25 -7.17 49.27
C GLN A 1003 -9.18 -8.05 48.61
N ASP A 1004 -9.54 -9.27 48.17
CA ASP A 1004 -8.65 -10.14 47.42
C ASP A 1004 -8.20 -9.50 46.10
N LYS A 1005 -9.10 -8.82 45.36
CA LYS A 1005 -8.76 -8.12 44.12
C LYS A 1005 -7.72 -7.03 44.32
N ILE A 1006 -7.87 -6.14 45.31
CA ILE A 1006 -6.88 -5.07 45.54
C ILE A 1006 -5.53 -5.62 46.03
N ASN A 1007 -5.55 -6.73 46.78
CA ASN A 1007 -4.33 -7.42 47.20
C ASN A 1007 -3.62 -8.16 46.04
N LEU A 1008 -4.37 -8.73 45.10
CA LEU A 1008 -3.83 -9.29 43.86
C LEU A 1008 -3.21 -8.20 42.96
N LEU A 1009 -3.84 -7.02 42.85
CA LEU A 1009 -3.26 -5.88 42.14
C LEU A 1009 -1.95 -5.41 42.80
N ALA A 1010 -1.90 -5.33 44.12
CA ALA A 1010 -0.69 -5.00 44.87
C ALA A 1010 0.46 -5.98 44.58
N ALA A 1011 0.16 -7.29 44.56
CA ALA A 1011 1.13 -8.33 44.24
C ALA A 1011 1.59 -8.28 42.76
N ALA A 1012 0.72 -7.88 41.84
CA ALA A 1012 1.01 -7.81 40.40
C ALA A 1012 1.92 -6.64 40.01
N TYR A 1013 1.88 -5.52 40.74
CA TYR A 1013 2.72 -4.35 40.44
C TYR A 1013 4.22 -4.59 40.69
N GLY A 1014 4.55 -5.16 41.85
CA GLY A 1014 5.94 -5.31 42.30
C GLY A 1014 6.67 -3.99 42.56
N GLY A 1015 7.91 -4.10 43.05
CA GLY A 1015 8.71 -2.92 43.41
C GLY A 1015 8.22 -2.23 44.69
N ASP A 1016 8.25 -0.90 44.69
CA ASP A 1016 7.82 -0.06 45.82
C ASP A 1016 6.40 0.48 45.61
N LEU A 1017 5.45 -0.01 46.41
CA LEU A 1017 4.04 0.37 46.33
C LEU A 1017 3.78 1.80 46.85
N GLU A 1018 4.65 2.35 47.71
CA GLU A 1018 4.56 3.74 48.20
C GLU A 1018 4.72 4.77 47.07
N ALA A 1019 5.38 4.36 45.98
CA ALA A 1019 5.63 5.19 44.80
C ALA A 1019 4.54 5.05 43.71
N ILE A 1020 3.50 4.25 43.93
CA ILE A 1020 2.36 4.14 43.01
C ILE A 1020 1.34 5.23 43.35
N ARG A 1021 1.25 6.23 42.48
CA ARG A 1021 0.27 7.30 42.55
C ARG A 1021 -1.08 6.84 42.00
N VAL A 1022 -2.14 7.43 42.53
CA VAL A 1022 -3.53 7.20 42.12
C VAL A 1022 -4.10 8.53 41.61
N GLU A 1023 -4.71 8.48 40.43
CA GLU A 1023 -5.27 9.64 39.72
C GLU A 1023 -6.73 9.37 39.32
N GLY A 1024 -7.59 10.40 39.41
CA GLY A 1024 -8.98 10.31 38.98
C GLY A 1024 -9.80 9.22 39.68
N LEU A 1025 -9.52 8.92 40.96
CA LEU A 1025 -10.25 7.91 41.72
C LEU A 1025 -11.69 8.36 42.00
N ASP A 1026 -12.63 7.51 41.62
CA ASP A 1026 -14.06 7.68 41.84
C ASP A 1026 -14.69 6.30 42.10
N SER A 1027 -15.48 6.19 43.16
CA SER A 1027 -16.13 4.93 43.55
C SER A 1027 -17.32 5.16 44.46
N SER A 1028 -18.39 4.39 44.23
CA SER A 1028 -19.61 4.43 45.04
C SER A 1028 -20.41 3.14 44.91
N PHE A 1029 -21.25 2.86 45.91
CA PHE A 1029 -22.26 1.80 45.88
C PHE A 1029 -23.64 2.39 46.13
N THR A 1030 -24.67 1.90 45.45
CA THR A 1030 -26.06 2.26 45.61
C THR A 1030 -26.83 1.00 45.97
N ALA A 1031 -27.44 0.96 47.16
CA ALA A 1031 -28.29 -0.14 47.60
C ALA A 1031 -29.77 0.29 47.54
N VAL A 1032 -30.64 -0.58 47.03
CA VAL A 1032 -32.10 -0.37 46.96
C VAL A 1032 -32.80 -1.49 47.70
N PHE A 1033 -33.74 -1.13 48.57
CA PHE A 1033 -34.68 -2.06 49.20
C PHE A 1033 -36.07 -1.76 48.68
N THR A 1034 -36.73 -2.76 48.09
CA THR A 1034 -38.13 -2.66 47.63
C THR A 1034 -39.05 -3.30 48.66
N LEU A 1035 -40.05 -2.55 49.11
CA LEU A 1035 -41.06 -2.99 50.06
C LEU A 1035 -42.37 -3.32 49.31
N PRO A 1036 -43.07 -4.42 49.65
CA PRO A 1036 -44.38 -4.71 49.08
C PRO A 1036 -45.45 -3.77 49.64
N ASP A 1037 -46.58 -3.62 48.94
CA ASP A 1037 -47.77 -2.86 49.35
C ASP A 1037 -48.35 -3.22 50.74
N THR A 1038 -47.84 -4.26 51.40
CA THR A 1038 -48.24 -4.73 52.72
C THR A 1038 -47.37 -4.18 53.86
N LEU A 1039 -46.27 -3.50 53.57
CA LEU A 1039 -45.35 -2.89 54.54
C LEU A 1039 -45.32 -1.35 54.41
N ASP A 1040 -45.28 -0.64 55.54
CA ASP A 1040 -45.20 0.82 55.62
C ASP A 1040 -43.90 1.29 56.29
N LEU A 1041 -43.08 2.06 55.57
CA LEU A 1041 -41.91 2.72 56.14
C LEU A 1041 -42.33 3.84 57.11
N GLN A 1042 -41.98 3.73 58.39
CA GLN A 1042 -42.40 4.72 59.38
C GLN A 1042 -41.66 6.06 59.25
N LYS A 1043 -42.32 7.15 59.67
CA LYS A 1043 -41.80 8.53 59.53
C LYS A 1043 -40.56 8.83 60.37
N ASP A 1044 -40.27 8.00 61.38
CA ASP A 1044 -39.05 8.07 62.20
C ASP A 1044 -38.04 6.95 61.87
N SER A 1045 -38.22 6.25 60.74
CA SER A 1045 -37.30 5.23 60.23
C SER A 1045 -35.89 5.77 60.00
N LYS A 1046 -34.90 5.08 60.57
CA LYS A 1046 -33.49 5.42 60.43
C LYS A 1046 -32.79 4.40 59.57
N VAL A 1047 -31.95 4.92 58.67
CA VAL A 1047 -30.93 4.14 57.97
C VAL A 1047 -29.65 4.20 58.80
N THR A 1048 -29.08 3.05 59.14
CA THR A 1048 -27.79 2.95 59.84
C THR A 1048 -26.83 2.05 59.07
N PHE A 1049 -25.61 2.53 58.86
CA PHE A 1049 -24.58 1.86 58.06
C PHE A 1049 -23.39 1.44 58.93
N THR A 1050 -22.69 0.37 58.53
CA THR A 1050 -21.52 -0.16 59.24
C THR A 1050 -20.36 0.84 59.25
N GLU A 1051 -19.89 1.22 60.43
CA GLU A 1051 -18.76 2.15 60.56
C GLU A 1051 -17.46 1.51 60.08
N ASN A 1052 -16.82 2.14 59.09
CA ASN A 1052 -15.58 1.70 58.42
C ASN A 1052 -14.80 2.92 57.90
N ASP A 1053 -13.52 2.77 57.54
CA ASP A 1053 -12.67 3.90 57.11
C ASP A 1053 -12.85 4.34 55.64
N LEU A 1054 -13.46 3.50 54.79
CA LEU A 1054 -13.52 3.71 53.34
C LEU A 1054 -14.76 4.48 52.88
N PHE A 1055 -15.95 4.04 53.28
CA PHE A 1055 -17.25 4.52 52.77
C PHE A 1055 -18.09 5.23 53.84
N GLU A 1056 -18.85 6.24 53.41
CA GLU A 1056 -19.85 6.95 54.20
C GLU A 1056 -21.20 7.02 53.48
N VAL A 1057 -22.28 7.05 54.26
CA VAL A 1057 -23.64 7.39 53.80
C VAL A 1057 -23.99 8.74 54.40
N LYS A 1058 -24.30 9.72 53.53
CA LYS A 1058 -24.72 11.07 53.94
C LYS A 1058 -26.24 11.17 53.98
N PRO A 1059 -26.84 12.05 54.81
CA PRO A 1059 -28.29 12.23 54.86
C PRO A 1059 -28.92 12.52 53.49
N GLU A 1060 -28.25 13.30 52.65
CA GLU A 1060 -28.64 13.64 51.28
C GLU A 1060 -28.56 12.47 50.28
N ASN A 1061 -27.84 11.39 50.62
CA ASN A 1061 -27.72 10.19 49.79
C ASN A 1061 -28.82 9.14 50.08
N ILE A 1062 -29.80 9.44 50.94
CA ILE A 1062 -30.88 8.52 51.34
C ILE A 1062 -32.21 9.01 50.77
N ILE A 1063 -32.65 8.37 49.70
CA ILE A 1063 -33.96 8.59 49.08
C ILE A 1063 -34.96 7.60 49.70
N ARG A 1064 -36.17 8.10 50.01
CA ARG A 1064 -37.31 7.31 50.49
C ARG A 1064 -38.50 7.57 49.58
N GLU A 1065 -39.10 6.51 49.08
CA GLU A 1065 -40.30 6.50 48.25
C GLU A 1065 -41.33 5.60 48.93
N ASP A 1066 -42.60 5.65 48.51
CA ASP A 1066 -43.69 4.97 49.23
C ASP A 1066 -43.48 3.44 49.37
N HIS A 1067 -42.74 2.83 48.44
CA HIS A 1067 -42.43 1.40 48.38
C HIS A 1067 -40.93 1.09 48.16
N ALA A 1068 -40.04 2.06 48.33
CA ALA A 1068 -38.60 1.85 48.16
C ALA A 1068 -37.71 2.74 49.04
N VAL A 1069 -36.53 2.23 49.40
CA VAL A 1069 -35.47 3.01 50.07
C VAL A 1069 -34.16 2.80 49.33
N THR A 1070 -33.61 3.90 48.81
CA THR A 1070 -32.38 3.92 48.01
C THR A 1070 -31.29 4.68 48.75
N VAL A 1071 -30.12 4.07 48.90
CA VAL A 1071 -29.02 4.59 49.73
C VAL A 1071 -27.70 4.55 48.96
N LYS A 1072 -27.08 5.71 48.76
CA LYS A 1072 -25.77 5.82 48.11
C LYS A 1072 -24.61 5.98 49.11
N MET A 1073 -23.71 5.01 49.09
CA MET A 1073 -22.42 4.99 49.78
C MET A 1073 -21.34 5.64 48.90
N THR A 1074 -20.55 6.55 49.46
CA THR A 1074 -19.48 7.27 48.75
C THR A 1074 -18.17 7.25 49.53
N LEU A 1075 -17.01 7.36 48.86
CA LEU A 1075 -15.71 7.41 49.52
C LEU A 1075 -15.62 8.56 50.54
N LYS A 1076 -15.17 8.25 51.78
CA LYS A 1076 -14.95 9.22 52.88
C LYS A 1076 -13.87 10.26 52.58
N LYS A 1077 -12.92 9.93 51.70
CA LYS A 1077 -11.77 10.76 51.36
C LYS A 1077 -11.24 10.39 49.98
N GLN A 1078 -10.44 11.29 49.41
CA GLN A 1078 -9.70 11.07 48.18
C GLN A 1078 -8.32 10.45 48.48
N TYR A 1079 -7.85 9.59 47.58
CA TYR A 1079 -6.59 8.86 47.72
C TYR A 1079 -5.65 9.21 46.56
N SER A 1080 -4.41 9.61 46.89
CA SER A 1080 -3.35 9.94 45.92
C SER A 1080 -2.27 8.85 45.80
N LYS A 1081 -2.34 7.82 46.67
CA LYS A 1081 -1.46 6.66 46.73
C LYS A 1081 -2.26 5.37 46.72
N PHE A 1082 -1.70 4.33 46.12
CA PHE A 1082 -2.32 3.01 46.09
C PHE A 1082 -2.34 2.33 47.48
N VAL A 1083 -1.25 2.45 48.25
CA VAL A 1083 -1.14 1.82 49.58
C VAL A 1083 -2.16 2.32 50.61
N ASP A 1084 -2.51 3.60 50.57
CA ASP A 1084 -3.52 4.19 51.47
C ASP A 1084 -4.93 3.63 51.16
N LEU A 1085 -5.24 3.47 49.87
CA LEU A 1085 -6.50 2.86 49.41
C LEU A 1085 -6.55 1.36 49.75
N GLN A 1086 -5.47 0.62 49.48
CA GLN A 1086 -5.35 -0.80 49.82
C GLN A 1086 -5.54 -1.03 51.32
N LYS A 1087 -4.91 -0.20 52.16
CA LYS A 1087 -5.03 -0.30 53.63
C LYS A 1087 -6.48 -0.15 54.08
N ASP A 1088 -7.19 0.84 53.57
CA ASP A 1088 -8.52 1.17 54.08
C ASP A 1088 -9.63 0.29 53.48
N VAL A 1089 -9.43 -0.30 52.29
CA VAL A 1089 -10.24 -1.43 51.78
C VAL A 1089 -10.08 -2.68 52.67
N ASN A 1090 -8.85 -3.01 53.08
CA ASN A 1090 -8.55 -4.14 53.97
C ASN A 1090 -8.90 -3.90 55.45
N SER A 1091 -9.31 -2.69 55.83
CA SER A 1091 -9.70 -2.37 57.22
C SER A 1091 -11.15 -2.72 57.55
N ILE A 1092 -11.96 -2.94 56.51
CA ILE A 1092 -13.38 -3.26 56.61
C ILE A 1092 -13.55 -4.73 56.97
N SER A 1093 -14.55 -5.06 57.79
CA SER A 1093 -15.02 -6.43 58.00
C SER A 1093 -15.53 -7.06 56.70
N GLU A 1094 -15.51 -8.40 56.65
CA GLU A 1094 -16.04 -9.25 55.55
C GLU A 1094 -17.37 -8.76 54.95
N TYR A 1095 -18.25 -8.21 55.80
CA TYR A 1095 -19.53 -7.65 55.40
C TYR A 1095 -19.64 -6.14 55.65
N LEU A 1096 -20.27 -5.45 54.71
CA LEU A 1096 -20.93 -4.15 54.90
C LEU A 1096 -22.42 -4.39 55.17
N ASN A 1097 -22.90 -4.01 56.35
CA ASN A 1097 -24.33 -4.06 56.69
C ASN A 1097 -24.96 -2.66 56.64
N LEU A 1098 -26.19 -2.58 56.14
CA LEU A 1098 -27.03 -1.39 56.03
C LEU A 1098 -28.44 -1.72 56.53
N THR A 1099 -28.87 -1.10 57.62
CA THR A 1099 -30.15 -1.41 58.28
C THR A 1099 -31.17 -0.29 58.10
N ILE A 1100 -32.38 -0.64 57.68
CA ILE A 1100 -33.57 0.23 57.68
C ILE A 1100 -34.42 -0.18 58.88
N SER A 1101 -34.50 0.71 59.87
CA SER A 1101 -35.31 0.49 61.07
C SER A 1101 -36.77 0.93 60.88
N LYS A 1102 -37.69 0.27 61.58
CA LYS A 1102 -39.12 0.62 61.67
C LYS A 1102 -39.86 0.51 60.32
N VAL A 1103 -39.73 -0.63 59.65
CA VAL A 1103 -40.62 -1.06 58.56
C VAL A 1103 -41.80 -1.79 59.18
N LYS A 1104 -43.03 -1.31 58.97
CA LYS A 1104 -44.21 -1.74 59.73
C LYS A 1104 -45.15 -2.65 58.94
N VAL A 1105 -45.63 -3.73 59.54
CA VAL A 1105 -46.65 -4.60 58.95
C VAL A 1105 -48.04 -3.95 59.03
N ARG A 1106 -48.70 -3.70 57.90
CA ARG A 1106 -50.04 -3.09 57.86
C ARG A 1106 -51.07 -3.95 58.61
N GLU A 1107 -51.94 -3.33 59.42
CA GLU A 1107 -53.04 -4.03 60.12
C GLU A 1107 -53.97 -4.80 59.17
N THR A 1108 -54.08 -4.36 57.91
CA THR A 1108 -54.98 -4.91 56.88
C THR A 1108 -54.53 -6.24 56.27
N VAL A 1109 -53.28 -6.63 56.46
CA VAL A 1109 -52.72 -7.90 55.94
C VAL A 1109 -53.40 -9.10 56.58
N LYS A 1110 -53.59 -10.20 55.86
CA LYS A 1110 -54.24 -11.42 56.37
C LYS A 1110 -53.26 -12.24 57.21
N ALA A 1111 -53.80 -13.05 58.12
CA ALA A 1111 -53.01 -14.12 58.72
C ALA A 1111 -52.56 -15.12 57.63
N GLU A 1112 -51.37 -15.69 57.80
CA GLU A 1112 -50.72 -16.64 56.88
C GLU A 1112 -50.37 -16.05 55.49
N GLU A 1113 -50.50 -14.72 55.31
CA GLU A 1113 -50.01 -14.00 54.14
C GLU A 1113 -48.49 -13.75 54.28
N LYS A 1114 -47.76 -13.87 53.17
CA LYS A 1114 -46.30 -13.73 53.09
C LYS A 1114 -45.93 -12.39 52.47
N LEU A 1115 -44.91 -11.74 53.02
CA LEU A 1115 -44.47 -10.40 52.62
C LEU A 1115 -42.97 -10.45 52.34
N THR A 1116 -42.57 -10.26 51.09
CA THR A 1116 -41.17 -10.35 50.64
C THR A 1116 -40.59 -8.97 50.42
N VAL A 1117 -39.48 -8.66 51.07
CA VAL A 1117 -38.63 -7.49 50.77
C VAL A 1117 -37.52 -7.96 49.82
N THR A 1118 -37.22 -7.18 48.78
CA THR A 1118 -36.13 -7.52 47.83
C THR A 1118 -35.04 -6.46 47.83
N GLY A 1119 -33.79 -6.89 47.63
CA GLY A 1119 -32.60 -6.04 47.59
C GLY A 1119 -31.97 -5.96 46.20
N GLN A 1120 -31.36 -4.82 45.89
CA GLN A 1120 -30.49 -4.64 44.73
C GLN A 1120 -29.27 -3.81 45.12
N VAL A 1121 -28.12 -4.07 44.49
CA VAL A 1121 -26.88 -3.31 44.67
C VAL A 1121 -26.24 -3.03 43.31
N ASP A 1122 -25.90 -1.76 43.10
CA ASP A 1122 -25.17 -1.20 41.96
C ASP A 1122 -23.87 -0.58 42.50
N GLY A 1123 -22.72 -0.90 41.93
CA GLY A 1123 -21.41 -0.58 42.48
C GLY A 1123 -20.44 -0.15 41.39
N SER A 1124 -19.60 0.85 41.67
CA SER A 1124 -18.72 1.46 40.67
C SER A 1124 -17.34 1.77 41.23
N PHE A 1125 -16.31 1.59 40.41
CA PHE A 1125 -14.94 2.04 40.70
C PHE A 1125 -14.20 2.37 39.40
N ARG A 1126 -13.54 3.53 39.34
CA ARG A 1126 -12.62 3.89 38.25
C ARG A 1126 -11.41 4.65 38.78
N SER A 1127 -10.22 4.39 38.24
CA SER A 1127 -8.99 5.15 38.53
C SER A 1127 -7.84 4.83 37.57
N VAL A 1128 -6.93 5.79 37.37
CA VAL A 1128 -5.60 5.55 36.77
C VAL A 1128 -4.57 5.36 37.89
N ALA A 1129 -3.84 4.26 37.86
CA ALA A 1129 -2.65 4.05 38.67
C ALA A 1129 -1.39 4.42 37.87
N VAL A 1130 -0.48 5.19 38.47
CA VAL A 1130 0.76 5.68 37.84
C VAL A 1130 1.98 5.24 38.64
N SER A 1131 2.85 4.47 37.99
CA SER A 1131 4.09 3.96 38.57
C SER A 1131 5.20 5.02 38.64
N ALA A 1132 6.22 4.77 39.47
CA ALA A 1132 7.42 5.61 39.58
C ALA A 1132 8.17 5.84 38.25
N GLY A 1133 8.01 4.93 37.27
CA GLY A 1133 8.59 5.03 35.94
C GLY A 1133 7.69 5.73 34.91
N GLY A 1134 6.59 6.35 35.33
CA GLY A 1134 5.63 7.04 34.45
C GLY A 1134 4.63 6.13 33.75
N LYS A 1135 4.81 4.79 33.70
CA LYS A 1135 3.80 3.88 33.15
C LYS A 1135 2.49 4.04 33.93
N ARG A 1136 1.40 4.23 33.17
CA ARG A 1136 0.01 4.38 33.62
C ARG A 1136 -0.80 3.11 33.31
N GLU A 1137 -1.81 2.81 34.11
CA GLU A 1137 -2.75 1.71 33.89
C GLU A 1137 -4.13 2.13 34.44
N PHE A 1138 -5.19 1.99 33.64
CA PHE A 1138 -6.56 2.30 34.06
C PHE A 1138 -7.31 1.05 34.53
N TYR A 1139 -8.03 1.20 35.63
CA TYR A 1139 -8.96 0.22 36.19
C TYR A 1139 -10.37 0.78 36.17
N TYR A 1140 -11.33 -0.06 35.80
CA TYR A 1140 -12.74 0.27 35.75
C TYR A 1140 -13.52 -1.02 36.09
N TYR A 1141 -14.30 -0.98 37.17
CA TYR A 1141 -15.11 -2.10 37.64
C TYR A 1141 -16.54 -1.62 37.86
N HIS A 1142 -17.49 -2.51 37.55
CA HIS A 1142 -18.89 -2.38 37.92
C HIS A 1142 -19.29 -3.64 38.69
N TRP A 1143 -19.98 -3.46 39.82
CA TRP A 1143 -20.34 -4.52 40.74
C TRP A 1143 -21.85 -4.61 40.90
N THR A 1144 -22.40 -5.77 40.60
CA THR A 1144 -23.76 -6.17 41.00
C THR A 1144 -23.69 -7.02 42.27
N ALA A 1145 -24.83 -7.27 42.93
CA ALA A 1145 -24.90 -8.29 43.98
C ALA A 1145 -26.02 -9.31 43.70
N LYS A 1146 -25.81 -10.53 44.18
CA LYS A 1146 -26.77 -11.65 44.14
C LYS A 1146 -26.91 -12.29 45.51
N GLN A 1147 -28.01 -13.01 45.72
CA GLN A 1147 -28.28 -13.73 46.98
C GLN A 1147 -27.11 -14.64 47.39
N ASP A 1148 -26.64 -14.50 48.64
CA ASP A 1148 -25.68 -15.43 49.23
C ASP A 1148 -26.34 -16.82 49.34
N PRO A 1149 -25.77 -17.88 48.74
CA PRO A 1149 -26.36 -19.23 48.78
C PRO A 1149 -26.49 -19.81 50.19
N ALA A 1150 -25.75 -19.30 51.18
CA ALA A 1150 -25.86 -19.70 52.58
C ALA A 1150 -26.93 -18.90 53.36
N GLY A 1151 -27.35 -17.75 52.84
CA GLY A 1151 -28.48 -16.95 53.38
C GLY A 1151 -29.80 -17.16 52.64
N ARG A 1152 -29.79 -17.83 51.48
CA ARG A 1152 -30.91 -17.88 50.53
C ARG A 1152 -32.26 -18.27 51.16
N ASP A 1153 -33.22 -17.35 51.08
CA ASP A 1153 -34.62 -17.47 51.49
C ASP A 1153 -35.27 -18.83 51.13
N VAL A 1154 -36.08 -19.34 52.06
CA VAL A 1154 -36.70 -20.68 52.02
C VAL A 1154 -37.91 -20.76 51.08
N ASP A 1155 -38.53 -19.61 50.78
CA ASP A 1155 -39.67 -19.46 49.89
C ASP A 1155 -39.29 -18.91 48.51
N GLN A 1156 -38.02 -18.54 48.31
CA GLN A 1156 -37.44 -18.18 47.02
C GLN A 1156 -37.65 -19.29 45.98
N ALA A 1157 -38.09 -18.87 44.79
CA ALA A 1157 -38.63 -19.76 43.76
C ALA A 1157 -37.64 -20.84 43.30
N GLU A 1158 -38.13 -22.03 42.96
CA GLU A 1158 -37.29 -23.13 42.48
C GLU A 1158 -36.61 -22.77 41.15
N GLY A 1159 -35.31 -22.48 41.23
CA GLY A 1159 -34.48 -22.05 40.10
C GLY A 1159 -33.98 -20.60 40.20
N ASP A 1160 -34.52 -19.80 41.12
CA ASP A 1160 -33.94 -18.50 41.48
C ASP A 1160 -32.79 -18.71 42.48
N MET A 1161 -31.65 -18.10 42.16
CA MET A 1161 -30.40 -18.06 42.94
C MET A 1161 -29.77 -16.66 42.90
N ASP A 1162 -30.48 -15.69 42.33
CA ASP A 1162 -29.96 -14.37 41.96
C ASP A 1162 -30.62 -13.27 42.78
N THR A 1163 -31.96 -13.33 42.94
CA THR A 1163 -32.75 -12.31 43.64
C THR A 1163 -32.38 -12.25 45.12
N ILE A 1164 -31.84 -11.14 45.60
CA ILE A 1164 -31.66 -10.90 47.04
C ILE A 1164 -33.04 -10.65 47.64
N GLN A 1165 -33.50 -11.50 48.55
CA GLN A 1165 -34.83 -11.38 49.14
C GLN A 1165 -34.90 -11.88 50.60
N TYR A 1166 -35.96 -11.47 51.30
CA TYR A 1166 -36.32 -12.00 52.61
C TYR A 1166 -37.85 -11.98 52.80
N THR A 1167 -38.43 -13.14 53.11
CA THR A 1167 -39.87 -13.29 53.29
C THR A 1167 -40.29 -13.47 54.75
N VAL A 1168 -41.13 -12.58 55.26
CA VAL A 1168 -41.84 -12.75 56.54
C VAL A 1168 -43.23 -13.35 56.33
N VAL A 1169 -43.74 -14.10 57.31
CA VAL A 1169 -45.12 -14.62 57.31
C VAL A 1169 -45.92 -14.03 58.46
N VAL A 1170 -47.13 -13.55 58.18
CA VAL A 1170 -48.00 -12.97 59.21
C VAL A 1170 -48.60 -14.07 60.09
N LYS A 1171 -48.27 -14.04 61.38
CA LYS A 1171 -48.69 -15.02 62.37
C LYS A 1171 -50.21 -15.11 62.48
N LYS A 1172 -50.72 -16.34 62.58
CA LYS A 1172 -52.14 -16.63 62.86
C LYS A 1172 -52.49 -16.24 64.30
N GLU A 1173 -53.55 -15.47 64.48
CA GLU A 1173 -54.10 -15.14 65.80
C GLU A 1173 -55.01 -16.27 66.31
N ASP A 1174 -54.70 -16.81 67.50
CA ASP A 1174 -55.52 -17.82 68.16
C ASP A 1174 -56.84 -17.23 68.65
N THR A 1175 -57.93 -17.50 67.92
CA THR A 1175 -59.28 -17.05 68.25
C THR A 1175 -59.95 -17.94 69.31
N SER A 1176 -59.30 -18.04 70.48
CA SER A 1176 -59.83 -18.73 71.66
C SER A 1176 -60.92 -17.90 72.34
N ILE A 1177 -62.18 -18.29 72.18
CA ILE A 1177 -63.31 -17.71 72.93
C ILE A 1177 -63.31 -18.27 74.35
N ASP A 1178 -62.96 -17.43 75.33
CA ASP A 1178 -62.87 -17.79 76.76
C ASP A 1178 -64.24 -17.78 77.48
N PRO A 1179 -64.62 -18.87 78.19
CA PRO A 1179 -65.73 -18.88 79.12
C PRO A 1179 -65.28 -18.65 80.59
N SER A 1180 -65.65 -17.48 81.12
CA SER A 1180 -65.71 -17.09 82.55
C SER A 1180 -64.40 -16.77 83.31
N GLY A 1181 -64.23 -15.48 83.61
CA GLY A 1181 -63.46 -15.00 84.78
C GLY A 1181 -64.27 -15.03 86.09
N PRO A 1182 -63.83 -14.37 87.19
CA PRO A 1182 -62.76 -13.35 87.23
C PRO A 1182 -61.69 -13.53 88.36
N ASN A 1183 -60.61 -12.75 88.23
CA ASN A 1183 -59.70 -12.26 89.28
C ASN A 1183 -58.97 -13.26 90.21
N THR A 1184 -57.65 -13.32 90.10
CA THR A 1184 -56.74 -13.45 91.26
C THR A 1184 -55.41 -12.73 90.96
N PRO A 1185 -54.77 -12.01 91.92
CA PRO A 1185 -53.59 -11.17 91.63
C PRO A 1185 -52.23 -11.72 92.13
N GLU A 1186 -51.18 -10.92 91.89
CA GLU A 1186 -49.87 -10.85 92.58
C GLU A 1186 -48.59 -11.47 91.96
N LYS A 1187 -47.50 -10.78 92.28
CA LYS A 1187 -46.06 -10.91 91.97
C LYS A 1187 -45.35 -11.68 93.14
N PRO A 1188 -44.00 -11.92 93.15
CA PRO A 1188 -43.00 -12.07 92.08
C PRO A 1188 -41.93 -13.20 92.37
N GLN A 1189 -40.85 -13.26 91.55
CA GLN A 1189 -39.45 -13.67 91.90
C GLN A 1189 -39.09 -15.13 92.36
N ASN A 1190 -38.32 -15.84 91.51
CA ASN A 1190 -37.06 -16.61 91.80
C ASN A 1190 -37.08 -17.77 92.86
N PRO A 1191 -36.01 -18.60 93.10
CA PRO A 1191 -34.78 -18.89 92.34
C PRO A 1191 -34.33 -20.40 92.29
N LYS A 1192 -33.14 -20.66 91.68
CA LYS A 1192 -32.11 -21.71 91.99
C LYS A 1192 -32.21 -23.19 91.52
N LYS A 1193 -31.06 -23.64 90.97
CA LYS A 1193 -30.41 -24.99 90.85
C LYS A 1193 -30.35 -25.79 92.19
N PRO A 1194 -29.91 -27.09 92.30
CA PRO A 1194 -29.11 -27.94 91.37
C PRO A 1194 -29.42 -29.47 91.31
N ALA A 1195 -28.47 -30.26 90.73
CA ALA A 1195 -28.16 -31.72 90.94
C ALA A 1195 -29.04 -32.78 90.20
N SER A 1196 -28.56 -33.99 89.83
CA SER A 1196 -27.21 -34.60 89.66
C SER A 1196 -27.31 -35.98 88.94
N SER A 1197 -26.17 -36.67 88.69
CA SER A 1197 -25.94 -38.09 88.32
C SER A 1197 -25.90 -38.51 86.82
N ASP A 1198 -25.11 -39.51 86.36
CA ASP A 1198 -23.77 -40.02 86.78
C ASP A 1198 -23.14 -41.01 85.75
N LYS A 1199 -21.87 -40.84 85.34
CA LYS A 1199 -20.89 -41.84 84.76
C LYS A 1199 -21.32 -42.68 83.50
N THR A 1200 -20.48 -43.39 82.71
CA THR A 1200 -19.03 -43.75 82.71
C THR A 1200 -18.46 -43.95 81.26
N LYS A 1201 -17.20 -44.44 81.14
CA LYS A 1201 -16.39 -44.74 79.92
C LYS A 1201 -16.69 -46.16 79.32
N GLU A 1202 -15.98 -46.80 78.35
CA GLU A 1202 -14.63 -46.67 77.76
C GLU A 1202 -14.39 -47.45 76.39
N ALA A 1203 -13.42 -47.00 75.57
CA ALA A 1203 -12.57 -47.61 74.48
C ALA A 1203 -12.92 -48.88 73.61
N GLY A 1204 -12.39 -48.98 72.35
CA GLY A 1204 -12.71 -50.09 71.39
C GLY A 1204 -11.74 -50.69 70.30
N LYS A 1205 -10.78 -49.98 69.65
CA LYS A 1205 -9.66 -50.50 68.77
C LYS A 1205 -9.86 -51.41 67.49
N ARG A 1206 -9.03 -51.14 66.44
CA ARG A 1206 -8.58 -51.98 65.25
C ARG A 1206 -9.58 -52.18 64.08
N GLY A 1207 -9.17 -52.46 62.81
CA GLY A 1207 -7.85 -52.74 62.18
C GLY A 1207 -7.82 -52.62 60.61
N LYS A 1208 -6.73 -53.06 59.92
CA LYS A 1208 -6.45 -52.81 58.46
C LYS A 1208 -6.58 -54.04 57.52
N LYS A 1209 -7.01 -53.85 56.25
CA LYS A 1209 -6.33 -54.21 54.93
C LYS A 1209 -7.32 -54.50 53.77
N ALA A 1210 -6.82 -54.39 52.52
CA ALA A 1210 -7.51 -54.65 51.24
C ALA A 1210 -7.03 -55.96 50.54
N PRO A 1211 -7.66 -56.37 49.41
CA PRO A 1211 -6.90 -56.54 48.14
C PRO A 1211 -7.66 -56.09 46.86
N LYS A 1212 -7.28 -56.59 45.66
CA LYS A 1212 -7.59 -56.06 44.30
C LYS A 1212 -8.34 -57.07 43.37
N THR A 1213 -8.54 -56.67 42.10
CA THR A 1213 -8.73 -57.44 40.83
C THR A 1213 -10.05 -58.19 40.63
N ALA A 1214 -10.68 -58.27 39.44
CA ALA A 1214 -10.58 -57.56 38.13
C ALA A 1214 -11.90 -57.87 37.32
N ASP A 1215 -12.16 -57.75 36.01
CA ASP A 1215 -11.58 -57.28 34.71
C ASP A 1215 -12.77 -57.28 33.68
N ALA A 1216 -12.81 -56.81 32.42
CA ALA A 1216 -12.00 -55.99 31.49
C ALA A 1216 -12.88 -55.60 30.24
N ARG A 1217 -12.35 -54.82 29.27
CA ARG A 1217 -12.93 -54.38 27.95
C ARG A 1217 -14.08 -53.34 28.01
N ASP A 1218 -14.29 -52.41 27.08
CA ASP A 1218 -13.50 -51.76 25.99
C ASP A 1218 -14.23 -50.40 25.64
N GLY A 1219 -13.68 -49.35 25.02
CA GLY A 1219 -12.34 -49.20 24.44
C GLY A 1219 -11.96 -47.87 23.73
N ARG A 1220 -12.23 -46.67 24.31
CA ARG A 1220 -11.59 -45.33 23.99
C ARG A 1220 -11.87 -44.70 22.60
N GLY A 1221 -11.52 -43.44 22.28
CA GLY A 1221 -10.86 -42.29 22.98
C GLY A 1221 -10.84 -41.07 22.03
N TYR A 1222 -10.37 -39.84 22.32
CA TYR A 1222 -9.57 -39.19 23.40
C TYR A 1222 -10.06 -37.71 23.53
N MET A 1223 -9.97 -36.92 24.63
CA MET A 1223 -8.87 -36.53 25.56
C MET A 1223 -7.73 -35.73 24.87
N ALA A 1224 -7.25 -34.52 25.25
CA ALA A 1224 -7.30 -33.67 26.46
C ALA A 1224 -6.32 -34.09 27.61
N VAL A 1225 -5.63 -33.21 28.37
CA VAL A 1225 -5.49 -31.72 28.35
C VAL A 1225 -4.23 -31.24 29.17
N MET A 1226 -4.02 -29.92 29.29
CA MET A 1226 -3.24 -29.15 30.31
C MET A 1226 -1.72 -28.82 30.18
N LEU A 1227 -1.44 -27.50 30.14
CA LEU A 1227 -0.56 -26.62 30.96
C LEU A 1227 0.82 -27.03 31.58
N LEU A 1228 1.71 -26.00 31.55
CA LEU A 1228 2.67 -25.50 32.57
C LEU A 1228 4.14 -26.02 32.71
N ALA A 1229 5.06 -25.10 32.35
CA ALA A 1229 6.23 -24.60 33.13
C ALA A 1229 7.52 -25.42 33.34
N GLY A 1230 8.65 -24.69 33.32
CA GLY A 1230 9.94 -25.06 33.93
C GLY A 1230 11.03 -25.58 32.98
N GLY A 1231 12.24 -25.00 33.03
CA GLY A 1231 13.42 -25.49 32.29
C GLY A 1231 14.71 -25.31 33.10
N ILE A 1232 15.83 -25.93 32.68
CA ILE A 1232 17.16 -25.70 33.30
C ILE A 1232 18.36 -26.15 32.41
N LEU A 1233 19.18 -25.15 32.00
CA LEU A 1233 20.67 -25.09 32.04
C LEU A 1233 21.62 -25.97 31.15
N VAL A 1234 22.83 -25.40 30.94
CA VAL A 1234 24.12 -25.98 30.43
C VAL A 1234 24.24 -26.08 28.87
N MET A 1235 25.25 -25.57 28.14
CA MET A 1235 26.60 -25.03 28.48
C MET A 1235 27.05 -23.84 27.58
N ASN A 1236 27.77 -22.87 28.16
CA ASN A 1236 28.90 -22.02 27.66
C ASN A 1236 29.28 -22.02 26.14
N ARG A 1237 29.71 -20.92 25.47
CA ARG A 1237 30.16 -19.53 25.81
C ARG A 1237 30.43 -18.74 24.48
N GLU A 1238 30.74 -17.44 24.35
CA GLU A 1238 30.41 -16.17 25.08
C GLU A 1238 31.07 -14.92 24.37
N ARG A 1239 30.40 -13.74 24.37
CA ARG A 1239 30.88 -12.33 24.18
C ARG A 1239 31.18 -11.66 22.80
N ARG A 1240 30.27 -10.72 22.46
CA ARG A 1240 30.41 -9.22 22.38
C ARG A 1240 30.84 -8.44 21.10
N ARG A 1241 29.90 -7.53 20.73
CA ARG A 1241 29.99 -6.04 20.54
C ARG A 1241 30.20 -5.40 19.14
N ARG A 1242 29.09 -4.76 18.69
CA ARG A 1242 28.90 -3.32 18.30
C ARG A 1242 29.42 -2.77 16.95
N ARG A 1243 28.47 -2.10 16.26
CA ARG A 1243 28.58 -0.89 15.39
C ARG A 1243 29.31 -1.06 14.04
N SER A 1244 28.97 -0.33 12.96
CA SER A 1244 27.84 0.59 12.70
C SER A 1244 27.69 0.87 11.18
N GLU A 1245 26.60 1.58 10.81
CA GLU A 1245 26.48 2.53 9.67
C GLU A 1245 26.47 2.08 8.18
N GLN A 1246 25.44 2.61 7.50
CA GLN A 1246 25.42 3.21 6.15
C GLN A 1246 25.40 2.39 4.84
N SER A 1247 24.55 2.91 3.94
CA SER A 1247 24.47 2.74 2.48
C SER A 1247 24.05 1.39 1.90
N ARG A 1248 22.80 1.31 1.43
CA ARG A 1248 22.51 1.67 0.04
C ARG A 1248 21.07 2.17 -0.15
#